data_AF-A0A6I2TXE8-F1
#
_entry.id   AF-A0A6I2TXE8-F1
#
_cell.length_a   1.000
_cell.length_b   1.000
_cell.length_c   1.000
_cell.angle_alpha   90.00
_cell.angle_beta   90.00
_cell.angle_gamma   90.00
#
_symmetry.space_group_name_H-M   'P 1'
#
loop_
_entity.id
_entity.type
_entity.pdbx_description
1 polymer ?
#
loop_
_entity_poly.entity_id
_entity_poly.type
_entity_poly.pdbx_seq_one_letter_code
_entity_poly.pdbx_strand_id
1 'polypeptide(L)'
;MSCYLIKVENGHKVARSITSEEEYKQLRGSNEQKANLRLARAGNDAAKRRLVQFNYSGHYPQGVVKGMKLPSGAFGFDMDEPEAFAKAAKLLLKEPDKYGLLMLERSARQGGHAVFEREKGKTVLENQVRIATMLKCEMDTSAHDINRVYFTTTSDDEDLLFLSPRLFKDEYDEAAVAAEGKVLEERERYGQEELPEGAHKANKHYEPWKEEFKKDSQGVFKGQEFKNSRISTSATSASIASTAAASTSSTASTSAAATAQDNYLGIPYGEIIKKWWQMYNDGQEPMRSNRNTLTFELAVNLRHICGFDRNLLAQIIPCYDGFPEQEKMACINSALNEKITQMPKRLKDVLSAIRQERMKQGNAGGGSAADNEALVNALDEANAKDDLFYYNALPKLPQGIRDSISAVGPALALPVITAICPAIGMLATGVKVSVHGKMNSLNLISYIAGDFASGKGSIDPVIDAWTSEVKEMDKMYQQKEDEWRAKKRAAKNKKEQPEEPKLPVRCLTLNNTVANLAERLANTEGKHAFSFTPEADTVAQKWKSAMSDFSVMLRQAYDGTSYEREARSADAVNVHIDRLLWNVVMCGTPDALFRVVSNYTDGFQSRIIVAKTPDNTFTPLSDNMYVMNERQRDRIIQIAHLLPLLTGEVVLPKLEDKGREWLEQIRLETMKNDDKVKARQRFRICPTTMRMMTCIMLCKVLETLIQKHGFNGAEKQLKESPDLWKGMLVKTQTPTMLNVFDVLADYQLDNALYFFRSRIEDAFSSKNYCSQSAYDRSRRGKNDSIFERLDITFTFEQAEQQSIALKGASATHETVKQMLKNWKRQGLICVLPDMRYQKVSPTV
;
A
#
# COMPACT_ATOMS: atom_id res chain seq x y z
N MET A 1 31.39 23.00 -0.29
CA MET A 1 30.20 23.87 -0.52
C MET A 1 28.95 23.17 -0.01
N SER A 2 28.18 23.81 0.87
CA SER A 2 27.07 23.16 1.60
C SER A 2 25.68 23.44 1.02
N CYS A 3 25.57 23.91 -0.22
CA CYS A 3 24.28 24.19 -0.87
C CYS A 3 24.20 23.54 -2.26
N TYR A 4 23.17 22.71 -2.48
CA TYR A 4 22.96 21.99 -3.74
C TYR A 4 21.53 22.15 -4.25
N LEU A 5 21.40 22.59 -5.50
CA LEU A 5 20.14 22.60 -6.24
C LEU A 5 19.76 21.18 -6.64
N ILE A 6 18.55 20.77 -6.28
CA ILE A 6 18.02 19.45 -6.60
C ILE A 6 17.05 19.54 -7.78
N LYS A 7 17.29 18.74 -8.82
CA LYS A 7 16.41 18.60 -9.98
C LYS A 7 16.03 17.14 -10.20
N VAL A 8 14.92 16.92 -10.89
CA VAL A 8 14.51 15.57 -11.32
C VAL A 8 14.78 15.45 -12.82
N GLU A 9 15.74 14.60 -13.18
CA GLU A 9 16.09 14.30 -14.58
C GLU A 9 15.87 12.80 -14.83
N ASN A 10 15.10 12.47 -15.88
CA ASN A 10 14.77 11.08 -16.23
C ASN A 10 14.21 10.24 -15.05
N GLY A 11 13.50 10.87 -14.11
CA GLY A 11 12.94 10.21 -12.92
C GLY A 11 13.93 10.04 -11.76
N HIS A 12 15.14 10.58 -11.85
CA HIS A 12 16.16 10.53 -10.80
C HIS A 12 16.46 11.92 -10.25
N LYS A 13 16.69 12.03 -8.94
CA LYS A 13 17.14 13.27 -8.30
C LYS A 13 18.64 13.47 -8.55
N VAL A 14 18.98 14.58 -9.18
CA VAL A 14 20.35 15.03 -9.41
C VAL A 14 20.62 16.31 -8.61
N ALA A 15 21.85 16.46 -8.13
CA ALA A 15 22.31 17.60 -7.34
C ALA A 15 23.34 18.42 -8.12
N ARG A 16 23.22 19.74 -8.07
CA ARG A 16 24.18 20.68 -8.64
C ARG A 16 24.58 21.69 -7.58
N SER A 17 25.88 21.85 -7.34
CA SER A 17 26.39 22.81 -6.35
C SER A 17 26.03 24.24 -6.72
N ILE A 18 25.62 25.04 -5.72
CA ILE A 18 25.48 26.49 -5.83
C ILE A 18 26.65 27.14 -5.14
N THR A 19 27.34 28.04 -5.86
CA THR A 19 28.61 28.58 -5.40
C THR A 19 28.61 30.06 -5.07
N SER A 20 27.51 30.77 -5.33
CA SER A 20 27.39 32.19 -5.04
C SER A 20 26.01 32.57 -4.55
N GLU A 21 25.96 33.71 -3.84
CA GLU A 21 24.71 34.27 -3.33
C GLU A 21 23.81 34.76 -4.46
N GLU A 22 24.39 35.34 -5.51
CA GLU A 22 23.69 35.86 -6.67
C GLU A 22 22.95 34.74 -7.42
N GLU A 23 23.62 33.61 -7.64
CA GLU A 23 23.01 32.44 -8.28
C GLU A 23 21.84 31.88 -7.43
N TYR A 24 22.05 31.78 -6.11
CA TYR A 24 21.03 31.33 -5.18
C TYR A 24 19.78 32.21 -5.20
N LYS A 25 19.96 33.54 -5.19
CA LYS A 25 18.87 34.52 -5.29
C LYS A 25 18.19 34.49 -6.67
N GLN A 26 18.96 34.38 -7.75
CA GLN A 26 18.41 34.36 -9.12
C GLN A 26 17.46 33.16 -9.35
N LEU A 27 17.83 31.97 -8.87
CA LEU A 27 16.98 30.78 -8.97
C LEU A 27 15.64 30.95 -8.23
N ARG A 28 15.67 31.62 -7.08
CA ARG A 28 14.50 31.88 -6.23
C ARG A 28 13.68 33.10 -6.67
N GLY A 29 14.26 34.01 -7.45
CA GLY A 29 13.63 35.24 -7.92
C GLY A 29 12.84 35.12 -9.23
N SER A 30 12.77 33.92 -9.83
CA SER A 30 12.08 33.75 -11.13
C SER A 30 10.57 34.01 -11.04
N ASN A 31 9.99 34.53 -12.13
CA ASN A 31 8.53 34.76 -12.21
C ASN A 31 7.72 33.47 -11.99
N GLU A 32 8.25 32.34 -12.47
CA GLU A 32 7.65 31.02 -12.26
C GLU A 32 7.66 30.62 -10.78
N GLN A 33 8.76 30.86 -10.06
CA GLN A 33 8.86 30.60 -8.63
C GLN A 33 7.86 31.46 -7.84
N LYS A 34 7.72 32.76 -8.18
CA LYS A 34 6.75 33.66 -7.56
C LYS A 34 5.30 33.20 -7.79
N ALA A 35 4.96 32.79 -9.01
CA ALA A 35 3.64 32.27 -9.35
C ALA A 35 3.33 30.95 -8.63
N ASN A 36 4.28 30.01 -8.61
CA ASN A 36 4.14 28.74 -7.91
C ASN A 36 4.02 28.95 -6.40
N LEU A 37 4.75 29.90 -5.81
CA LEU A 37 4.64 30.20 -4.38
C LEU A 37 3.27 30.77 -4.02
N ARG A 38 2.71 31.67 -4.85
CA ARG A 38 1.35 32.21 -4.64
C ARG A 38 0.30 31.09 -4.66
N LEU A 39 0.40 30.17 -5.61
CA LEU A 39 -0.50 29.02 -5.71
C LEU A 39 -0.29 28.02 -4.56
N ALA A 40 0.95 27.79 -4.12
CA ALA A 40 1.28 26.94 -3.00
C ALA A 40 0.69 27.49 -1.67
N ARG A 41 0.79 28.81 -1.46
CA ARG A 41 0.16 29.51 -0.32
C ARG A 41 -1.37 29.44 -0.35
N ALA A 42 -1.97 29.35 -1.54
CA ALA A 42 -3.40 29.12 -1.73
C ALA A 42 -3.83 27.64 -1.58
N GLY A 43 -2.92 26.73 -1.22
CA GLY A 43 -3.22 25.32 -0.96
C GLY A 43 -3.02 24.36 -2.13
N ASN A 44 -2.38 24.78 -3.23
CA ASN A 44 -2.10 23.92 -4.37
C ASN A 44 -0.81 23.09 -4.19
N ASP A 45 -0.95 21.78 -3.94
CA ASP A 45 0.19 20.88 -3.71
C ASP A 45 1.04 20.58 -4.95
N ALA A 46 0.45 20.63 -6.14
CA ALA A 46 1.21 20.48 -7.37
C ALA A 46 2.15 21.68 -7.58
N ALA A 47 1.70 22.90 -7.24
CA ALA A 47 2.53 24.09 -7.31
C ALA A 47 3.66 24.08 -6.27
N LYS A 48 3.40 23.61 -5.03
CA LYS A 48 4.45 23.44 -4.00
C LYS A 48 5.57 22.51 -4.48
N ARG A 49 5.24 21.40 -5.14
CA ARG A 49 6.23 20.44 -5.67
C ARG A 49 7.07 20.99 -6.83
N ARG A 50 6.63 22.07 -7.47
CA ARG A 50 7.36 22.78 -8.53
C ARG A 50 8.27 23.89 -8.00
N LEU A 51 8.22 24.20 -6.70
CA LEU A 51 9.14 25.16 -6.10
C LEU A 51 10.58 24.65 -6.22
N VAL A 52 11.51 25.61 -6.34
CA VAL A 52 12.95 25.35 -6.28
C VAL A 52 13.29 24.57 -5.00
N GLN A 53 14.14 23.56 -5.16
CA GLN A 53 14.48 22.57 -4.15
C GLN A 53 15.98 22.60 -3.87
N PHE A 54 16.35 22.76 -2.60
CA PHE A 54 17.75 22.72 -2.16
C PHE A 54 17.99 21.64 -1.11
N ASN A 55 19.20 21.11 -1.08
CA ASN A 55 19.73 20.35 0.05
C ASN A 55 20.91 21.10 0.66
N TYR A 56 20.96 21.11 1.99
CA TYR A 56 22.01 21.78 2.75
C TYR A 56 22.88 20.82 3.55
N SER A 57 22.44 19.58 3.77
CA SER A 57 23.03 18.68 4.75
C SER A 57 24.07 17.73 4.17
N GLY A 58 24.10 17.54 2.84
CA GLY A 58 24.98 16.58 2.17
C GLY A 58 25.86 17.15 1.07
N HIS A 59 26.93 16.43 0.73
CA HIS A 59 27.77 16.64 -0.44
C HIS A 59 27.51 15.61 -1.54
N TYR A 60 27.55 16.07 -2.80
CA TYR A 60 27.24 15.24 -3.97
C TYR A 60 28.27 15.43 -5.10
N PRO A 61 29.53 14.95 -4.93
CA PRO A 61 30.61 15.16 -5.90
C PRO A 61 30.28 14.59 -7.30
N GLN A 62 29.48 13.53 -7.36
CA GLN A 62 29.05 12.88 -8.61
C GLN A 62 27.68 13.39 -9.12
N GLY A 63 27.08 14.39 -8.45
CA GLY A 63 25.76 14.92 -8.80
C GLY A 63 24.58 13.96 -8.57
N VAL A 64 24.81 12.78 -7.97
CA VAL A 64 23.77 11.79 -7.66
C VAL A 64 23.36 11.89 -6.20
N VAL A 65 22.07 12.11 -5.93
CA VAL A 65 21.55 12.25 -4.55
C VAL A 65 21.36 10.90 -3.86
N LYS A 66 20.92 9.89 -4.62
CA LYS A 66 20.48 8.61 -4.05
C LYS A 66 21.65 7.83 -3.46
N GLY A 67 21.59 7.56 -2.15
CA GLY A 67 22.55 6.69 -1.45
C GLY A 67 23.83 7.39 -1.00
N MET A 68 23.96 8.70 -1.22
CA MET A 68 25.08 9.49 -0.70
C MET A 68 24.85 9.81 0.79
N LYS A 69 25.93 9.73 1.57
CA LYS A 69 25.97 10.02 3.01
C LYS A 69 27.21 10.84 3.39
N LEU A 70 27.59 11.79 2.53
CA LEU A 70 28.73 12.67 2.78
C LEU A 70 28.23 13.92 3.52
N PRO A 71 28.55 14.13 4.81
CA PRO A 71 28.04 15.25 5.58
C PRO A 71 28.63 16.57 5.10
N SER A 72 27.79 17.61 5.04
CA SER A 72 28.24 18.97 4.72
C SER A 72 28.59 19.78 5.97
N GLY A 73 29.16 20.98 5.81
CA GLY A 73 29.35 21.93 6.92
C GLY A 73 28.06 22.59 7.45
N ALA A 74 26.89 22.31 6.86
CA ALA A 74 25.61 22.89 7.24
C ALA A 74 24.51 21.82 7.42
N PHE A 75 23.39 22.19 8.02
CA PHE A 75 22.18 21.35 8.05
C PHE A 75 20.93 22.21 8.06
N GLY A 76 19.83 21.65 7.53
CA GLY A 76 18.52 22.31 7.55
C GLY A 76 17.69 21.96 8.81
N PHE A 77 16.85 22.91 9.22
CA PHE A 77 16.00 22.83 10.40
C PHE A 77 14.61 23.42 10.06
N ASP A 78 13.57 22.59 10.19
CA ASP A 78 12.18 22.99 9.93
C ASP A 78 11.51 23.46 11.24
N MET A 79 10.79 24.58 11.17
CA MET A 79 9.96 25.10 12.25
C MET A 79 8.53 25.23 11.74
N ASP A 80 7.68 24.25 12.04
CA ASP A 80 6.32 24.18 11.46
C ASP A 80 5.32 25.10 12.17
N GLU A 81 5.50 25.37 13.47
CA GLU A 81 4.59 26.20 14.25
C GLU A 81 4.81 27.71 14.00
N PRO A 82 3.82 28.46 13.50
CA PRO A 82 3.97 29.90 13.17
C PRO A 82 4.40 30.78 14.34
N GLU A 83 3.88 30.50 15.54
CA GLU A 83 4.19 31.29 16.74
C GLU A 83 5.61 31.02 17.26
N ALA A 84 6.04 29.75 17.26
CA ALA A 84 7.41 29.38 17.59
C ALA A 84 8.39 29.94 16.56
N PHE A 85 8.07 29.85 15.26
CA PHE A 85 8.89 30.46 14.21
C PHE A 85 9.02 31.97 14.40
N ALA A 86 7.93 32.70 14.69
CA ALA A 86 7.98 34.14 14.89
C ALA A 86 8.86 34.54 16.08
N LYS A 87 8.86 33.74 17.17
CA LYS A 87 9.73 33.94 18.34
C LYS A 87 11.19 33.58 18.02
N ALA A 88 11.42 32.43 17.39
CA ALA A 88 12.74 31.95 16.99
C ALA A 88 13.40 32.89 15.98
N ALA A 89 12.68 33.33 14.94
CA ALA A 89 13.18 34.27 13.94
C ALA A 89 13.67 35.58 14.56
N LYS A 90 12.97 36.12 15.58
CA LYS A 90 13.43 37.32 16.30
C LYS A 90 14.75 37.08 17.05
N LEU A 91 14.92 35.92 17.69
CA LEU A 91 16.15 35.55 18.40
C LEU A 91 17.31 35.30 17.43
N LEU A 92 17.03 34.58 16.34
CA LEU A 92 17.99 34.23 15.29
C LEU A 92 18.52 35.46 14.56
N LEU A 93 17.66 36.44 14.25
CA LEU A 93 18.07 37.69 13.60
C LEU A 93 18.81 38.64 14.55
N LYS A 94 18.60 38.52 15.88
CA LYS A 94 19.29 39.34 16.88
C LYS A 94 20.73 38.89 17.10
N GLU A 95 20.97 37.58 17.14
CA GLU A 95 22.29 36.98 17.44
C GLU A 95 22.63 35.86 16.43
N PRO A 96 22.72 36.12 15.12
CA PRO A 96 22.87 35.08 14.10
C PRO A 96 24.12 34.21 14.29
N ASP A 97 25.24 34.80 14.72
CA ASP A 97 26.50 34.08 14.94
C ASP A 97 26.44 33.11 16.12
N LYS A 98 25.67 33.42 17.17
CA LYS A 98 25.53 32.55 18.35
C LYS A 98 24.91 31.20 18.01
N TYR A 99 24.00 31.17 17.04
CA TYR A 99 23.32 29.95 16.60
C TYR A 99 24.00 29.32 15.36
N GLY A 100 25.03 29.98 14.80
CA GLY A 100 25.63 29.57 13.53
C GLY A 100 24.65 29.68 12.36
N LEU A 101 23.77 30.70 12.35
CA LEU A 101 22.75 30.86 11.32
C LEU A 101 23.37 31.17 9.95
N LEU A 102 22.97 30.41 8.94
CA LEU A 102 23.42 30.55 7.55
C LEU A 102 22.31 31.03 6.60
N MET A 103 21.06 30.62 6.84
CA MET A 103 19.89 31.05 6.07
C MET A 103 18.64 30.99 6.94
N LEU A 104 17.72 31.94 6.77
CA LEU A 104 16.39 31.92 7.39
C LEU A 104 15.34 32.35 6.36
N GLU A 105 14.30 31.55 6.18
CA GLU A 105 13.19 31.86 5.27
C GLU A 105 11.83 31.51 5.88
N ARG A 106 10.78 32.17 5.41
CA ARG A 106 9.39 31.75 5.66
C ARG A 106 9.07 30.56 4.76
N SER A 107 8.27 29.63 5.28
CA SER A 107 7.82 28.48 4.50
C SER A 107 6.71 28.88 3.51
N ALA A 108 6.43 27.99 2.55
CA ALA A 108 5.35 28.18 1.58
C ALA A 108 3.94 28.00 2.17
N ARG A 109 3.80 27.47 3.40
CA ARG A 109 2.50 27.30 4.09
C ARG A 109 2.48 28.05 5.43
N GLN A 110 3.08 27.46 6.44
CA GLN A 110 3.10 27.93 7.83
C GLN A 110 4.49 27.66 8.41
N GLY A 111 4.94 28.51 9.34
CA GLY A 111 6.28 28.39 9.92
C GLY A 111 7.42 28.88 9.00
N GLY A 112 8.60 28.26 9.10
CA GLY A 112 9.77 28.61 8.31
C GLY A 112 10.90 27.59 8.35
N HIS A 113 11.89 27.81 7.50
CA HIS A 113 13.08 26.96 7.41
C HIS A 113 14.32 27.77 7.78
N ALA A 114 15.22 27.15 8.54
CA ALA A 114 16.52 27.71 8.85
C ALA A 114 17.64 26.73 8.43
N VAL A 115 18.80 27.28 8.10
CA VAL A 115 20.03 26.52 7.86
C VAL A 115 21.07 27.00 8.84
N PHE A 116 21.74 26.06 9.49
CA PHE A 116 22.74 26.33 10.52
C PHE A 116 24.06 25.66 10.17
N GLU A 117 25.16 26.19 10.71
CA GLU A 117 26.46 25.52 10.72
C GLU A 117 26.37 24.23 11.53
N ARG A 118 26.85 23.13 10.93
CA ARG A 118 26.91 21.82 11.57
C ARG A 118 28.17 21.74 12.42
N GLU A 119 28.02 21.25 13.65
CA GLU A 119 29.15 20.90 14.49
C GLU A 119 29.83 19.63 13.95
N LYS A 120 31.13 19.71 13.62
CA LYS A 120 31.90 18.57 13.10
C LYS A 120 31.92 17.43 14.12
N GLY A 121 31.84 16.20 13.65
CA GLY A 121 31.79 15.01 14.50
C GLY A 121 30.44 14.75 15.18
N LYS A 122 29.42 15.60 14.96
CA LYS A 122 28.04 15.39 15.41
C LYS A 122 27.11 15.05 14.25
N THR A 123 26.12 14.19 14.49
CA THR A 123 25.09 13.83 13.50
C THR A 123 24.12 14.99 13.24
N VAL A 124 23.30 14.87 12.19
CA VAL A 124 22.24 15.86 11.92
C VAL A 124 21.24 15.92 13.09
N LEU A 125 20.93 14.77 13.70
CA LEU A 125 20.01 14.68 14.82
C LEU A 125 20.56 15.36 16.08
N GLU A 126 21.84 15.13 16.42
CA GLU A 126 22.53 15.81 17.54
C GLU A 126 22.51 17.35 17.35
N ASN A 127 22.75 17.83 16.14
CA ASN A 127 22.70 19.25 15.82
C ASN A 127 21.28 19.84 15.88
N GLN A 128 20.27 19.08 15.45
CA GLN A 128 18.86 19.49 15.58
C GLN A 128 18.45 19.61 17.04
N VAL A 129 18.78 18.63 17.89
CA VAL A 129 18.51 18.68 19.33
C VAL A 129 19.19 19.88 19.98
N ARG A 130 20.45 20.17 19.63
CA ARG A 130 21.18 21.36 20.11
C ARG A 130 20.43 22.64 19.80
N ILE A 131 20.05 22.87 18.54
CA ILE A 131 19.34 24.09 18.14
C ILE A 131 17.94 24.18 18.74
N ALA A 132 17.18 23.09 18.72
CA ALA A 132 15.84 23.02 19.32
C ALA A 132 15.86 23.37 20.82
N THR A 133 16.88 22.89 21.53
CA THR A 133 17.08 23.19 22.97
C THR A 133 17.42 24.66 23.20
N MET A 134 18.32 25.24 22.38
CA MET A 134 18.70 26.65 22.48
C MET A 134 17.54 27.60 22.15
N LEU A 135 16.72 27.27 21.15
CA LEU A 135 15.58 28.08 20.71
C LEU A 135 14.30 27.79 21.51
N LYS A 136 14.26 26.70 22.28
CA LYS A 136 13.06 26.15 22.93
C LYS A 136 11.91 26.02 21.92
N CYS A 137 12.24 25.48 20.75
CA CYS A 137 11.29 25.25 19.66
C CYS A 137 11.26 23.77 19.29
N GLU A 138 10.06 23.28 19.00
CA GLU A 138 9.84 21.89 18.68
C GLU A 138 10.59 21.51 17.39
N MET A 139 11.12 20.28 17.34
CA MET A 139 11.83 19.77 16.16
C MET A 139 11.12 18.59 15.52
N ASP A 140 11.13 18.56 14.19
CA ASP A 140 10.73 17.40 13.38
C ASP A 140 11.82 16.31 13.45
N THR A 141 11.56 15.27 14.25
CA THR A 141 12.49 14.13 14.39
C THR A 141 12.68 13.33 13.10
N SER A 142 11.83 13.53 12.08
CA SER A 142 12.00 12.92 10.75
C SER A 142 12.98 13.68 9.84
N ALA A 143 13.52 14.81 10.29
CA ALA A 143 14.41 15.67 9.53
C ALA A 143 15.91 15.33 9.66
N HIS A 144 16.29 14.19 10.24
CA HIS A 144 17.70 13.78 10.37
C HIS A 144 18.30 13.18 9.07
N ASP A 145 17.49 12.93 8.04
CA ASP A 145 18.00 12.46 6.74
C ASP A 145 18.89 13.52 6.07
N ILE A 146 20.16 13.18 5.89
CA ILE A 146 21.17 14.00 5.21
C ILE A 146 20.77 14.38 3.78
N ASN A 147 19.91 13.59 3.12
CA ASN A 147 19.40 13.83 1.77
C ASN A 147 18.07 14.60 1.76
N ARG A 148 17.60 15.12 2.90
CA ARG A 148 16.35 15.89 2.98
C ARG A 148 16.41 17.14 2.10
N VAL A 149 15.32 17.39 1.40
CA VAL A 149 15.20 18.48 0.43
C VAL A 149 14.20 19.51 0.93
N TYR A 150 14.57 20.78 0.84
CA TYR A 150 13.77 21.92 1.29
C TYR A 150 13.19 22.64 0.07
N PHE A 151 11.86 22.81 0.06
CA PHE A 151 11.18 23.64 -0.93
C PHE A 151 11.31 25.09 -0.51
N THR A 152 12.12 25.86 -1.24
CA THR A 152 12.42 27.24 -0.88
C THR A 152 11.38 28.22 -1.41
N THR A 153 11.24 29.34 -0.72
CA THR A 153 10.39 30.47 -1.15
C THR A 153 11.17 31.42 -2.05
N THR A 154 10.70 32.66 -2.24
CA THR A 154 11.32 33.61 -3.16
C THR A 154 12.52 34.32 -2.54
N SER A 155 13.27 35.05 -3.36
CA SER A 155 14.35 35.92 -2.89
C SER A 155 13.87 37.29 -2.37
N ASP A 156 12.55 37.50 -2.26
CA ASP A 156 11.99 38.76 -1.77
C ASP A 156 12.24 38.87 -0.26
N ASP A 157 12.49 40.08 0.24
CA ASP A 157 12.90 40.33 1.65
C ASP A 157 11.84 39.87 2.68
N GLU A 158 10.58 39.76 2.26
CA GLU A 158 9.49 39.23 3.10
C GLU A 158 9.58 37.71 3.32
N ASP A 159 10.19 37.00 2.36
CA ASP A 159 10.29 35.54 2.30
C ASP A 159 11.67 35.04 2.75
N LEU A 160 12.76 35.65 2.28
CA LEU A 160 14.14 35.35 2.67
C LEU A 160 14.63 36.35 3.71
N LEU A 161 14.54 35.97 4.98
CA LEU A 161 14.79 36.86 6.11
C LEU A 161 16.28 37.04 6.44
N PHE A 162 17.12 36.04 6.15
CA PHE A 162 18.56 36.08 6.37
C PHE A 162 19.30 35.16 5.40
N LEU A 163 20.48 35.58 4.94
CA LEU A 163 21.39 34.76 4.16
C LEU A 163 22.83 35.16 4.44
N SER A 164 23.68 34.19 4.78
CA SER A 164 25.11 34.39 5.01
C SER A 164 25.92 33.86 3.82
N PRO A 165 26.92 34.62 3.32
CA PRO A 165 27.85 34.13 2.30
C PRO A 165 28.62 32.86 2.72
N ARG A 166 28.70 32.58 4.03
CA ARG A 166 29.30 31.36 4.59
C ARG A 166 28.62 30.08 4.09
N LEU A 167 27.33 30.12 3.75
CA LEU A 167 26.62 28.95 3.20
C LEU A 167 27.26 28.44 1.90
N PHE A 168 27.84 29.36 1.14
CA PHE A 168 28.52 29.12 -0.13
C PHE A 168 30.04 29.09 0.06
N LYS A 169 30.55 28.76 1.25
CA LYS A 169 31.99 28.56 1.47
C LYS A 169 32.16 27.37 2.38
N ASP A 170 32.84 26.34 1.88
CA ASP A 170 33.09 25.15 2.67
C ASP A 170 34.27 24.36 2.09
N GLU A 171 35.22 24.03 2.97
CA GLU A 171 36.48 23.33 2.68
C GLU A 171 36.19 21.84 2.50
N TYR A 172 35.83 21.47 1.27
CA TYR A 172 35.49 20.10 0.92
C TYR A 172 36.74 19.28 0.58
N ASP A 173 37.10 18.37 1.46
CA ASP A 173 38.03 17.26 1.21
C ASP A 173 37.24 15.95 1.21
N GLU A 174 37.12 15.33 0.03
CA GLU A 174 36.33 14.11 -0.16
C GLU A 174 36.80 12.95 0.75
N ALA A 175 38.11 12.81 0.97
CA ALA A 175 38.65 11.73 1.79
C ALA A 175 38.35 11.96 3.28
N ALA A 176 38.50 13.20 3.76
CA ALA A 176 38.21 13.56 5.14
C ALA A 176 36.70 13.47 5.44
N VAL A 177 35.85 13.97 4.53
CA VAL A 177 34.38 13.91 4.66
C VAL A 177 33.88 12.47 4.59
N ALA A 178 34.44 11.62 3.71
CA ALA A 178 34.07 10.20 3.65
C ALA A 178 34.47 9.45 4.94
N ALA A 179 35.61 9.81 5.55
CA ALA A 179 36.03 9.26 6.83
C ALA A 179 35.08 9.70 7.96
N GLU A 180 34.73 10.99 8.04
CA GLU A 180 33.76 11.51 9.02
C GLU A 180 32.38 10.84 8.83
N GLY A 181 31.90 10.74 7.59
CA GLY A 181 30.61 10.12 7.27
C GLY A 181 30.50 8.67 7.74
N LYS A 182 31.58 7.87 7.62
CA LYS A 182 31.62 6.50 8.15
C LYS A 182 31.53 6.46 9.67
N VAL A 183 32.25 7.34 10.37
CA VAL A 183 32.22 7.41 11.83
C VAL A 183 30.83 7.80 12.32
N LEU A 184 30.19 8.78 11.68
CA LEU A 184 28.82 9.19 12.02
C LEU A 184 27.80 8.06 11.75
N GLU A 185 27.95 7.34 10.65
CA GLU A 185 27.07 6.20 10.33
C GLU A 185 27.23 5.04 11.32
N GLU A 186 28.45 4.77 11.80
CA GLU A 186 28.67 3.77 12.86
C GLU A 186 28.06 4.22 14.19
N ARG A 187 28.21 5.51 14.55
CA ARG A 187 27.58 6.06 15.76
C ARG A 187 26.06 5.97 15.71
N GLU A 188 25.45 6.30 14.58
CA GLU A 188 24.00 6.16 14.34
C GLU A 188 23.58 4.67 14.43
N ARG A 189 24.34 3.77 13.78
CA ARG A 189 24.03 2.32 13.75
C ARG A 189 24.09 1.66 15.13
N TYR A 190 25.02 2.08 15.98
CA TYR A 190 25.22 1.51 17.32
C TYR A 190 24.59 2.35 18.44
N GLY A 191 23.86 3.42 18.12
CA GLY A 191 23.20 4.30 19.10
C GLY A 191 24.18 5.00 20.03
N GLN A 192 25.34 5.42 19.53
CA GLN A 192 26.41 6.12 20.26
C GLN A 192 26.31 7.65 20.11
N GLU A 193 25.11 8.16 19.82
CA GLU A 193 24.81 9.59 19.75
C GLU A 193 24.55 10.14 21.15
N GLU A 194 24.99 11.37 21.41
CA GLU A 194 24.74 12.06 22.68
C GLU A 194 23.37 12.74 22.63
N LEU A 195 22.31 11.95 22.79
CA LEU A 195 20.92 12.42 22.68
C LEU A 195 20.12 12.18 23.97
N PRO A 196 19.16 13.05 24.32
CA PRO A 196 18.27 12.82 25.46
C PRO A 196 17.38 11.58 25.26
N GLU A 197 16.98 10.96 26.38
CA GLU A 197 16.20 9.72 26.41
C GLU A 197 14.78 9.96 25.85
N GLY A 198 14.60 9.72 24.56
CA GLY A 198 13.35 10.00 23.83
C GLY A 198 13.52 10.57 22.43
N ALA A 199 14.70 11.10 22.10
CA ALA A 199 15.00 11.69 20.78
C ALA A 199 14.76 10.71 19.61
N HIS A 200 15.00 9.40 19.82
CA HIS A 200 14.73 8.35 18.82
C HIS A 200 13.27 7.85 18.80
N LYS A 201 12.45 8.17 19.81
CA LYS A 201 11.12 7.59 20.03
C LYS A 201 9.96 8.55 19.72
N ALA A 202 10.22 9.83 19.50
CA ALA A 202 9.17 10.82 19.31
C ALA A 202 8.60 10.80 17.89
N ASN A 203 7.27 10.65 17.79
CA ASN A 203 6.53 10.78 16.53
C ASN A 203 6.42 12.27 16.14
N LYS A 204 7.22 12.68 15.15
CA LYS A 204 7.22 13.97 14.41
C LYS A 204 7.40 15.27 15.20
N HIS A 205 7.20 15.30 16.50
CA HIS A 205 7.15 16.53 17.29
C HIS A 205 7.86 16.29 18.64
N TYR A 206 9.10 16.77 18.79
CA TYR A 206 9.93 16.55 19.98
C TYR A 206 10.40 17.86 20.61
N GLU A 207 10.27 17.96 21.93
CA GLU A 207 10.64 19.12 22.74
C GLU A 207 11.78 18.77 23.71
N PRO A 208 13.05 18.81 23.27
CA PRO A 208 14.19 18.34 24.08
C PRO A 208 14.41 19.09 25.40
N TRP A 209 13.81 20.28 25.59
CA TRP A 209 13.99 21.10 26.80
C TRP A 209 12.98 20.80 27.93
N LYS A 210 12.05 19.85 27.73
CA LYS A 210 11.08 19.41 28.75
C LYS A 210 11.53 18.07 29.36
N GLU A 211 12.48 18.10 30.29
CA GLU A 211 12.89 16.89 31.04
C GLU A 211 12.00 16.65 32.27
N GLU A 212 11.19 15.58 32.26
CA GLU A 212 10.89 14.74 33.44
C GLU A 212 10.55 13.30 32.99
N PHE A 213 11.45 12.35 33.21
CA PHE A 213 11.09 10.92 33.32
C PHE A 213 11.69 10.36 34.60
N LYS A 214 10.81 9.93 35.52
CA LYS A 214 11.17 9.16 36.71
C LYS A 214 11.65 7.77 36.29
N LYS A 215 12.83 7.39 36.78
CA LYS A 215 13.28 6.00 36.85
C LYS A 215 12.41 5.18 37.79
N ASP A 216 12.45 3.86 37.57
CA ASP A 216 11.96 2.74 38.41
C ASP A 216 10.50 2.29 38.11
N SER A 217 10.15 1.02 37.91
CA SER A 217 10.80 -0.28 38.17
C SER A 217 10.13 -1.41 37.39
N GLN A 218 10.83 -2.54 37.33
CA GLN A 218 10.29 -3.91 37.20
C GLN A 218 8.96 -4.11 37.95
N GLY A 219 8.05 -4.87 37.32
CA GLY A 219 6.93 -5.65 37.87
C GLY A 219 6.26 -5.23 39.18
N VAL A 220 4.93 -5.03 39.14
CA VAL A 220 3.92 -5.62 40.05
C VAL A 220 2.54 -4.95 39.83
N PHE A 221 1.49 -5.77 39.76
CA PHE A 221 0.08 -5.39 39.84
C PHE A 221 -0.27 -4.71 41.17
N LYS A 222 -1.00 -3.57 41.12
CA LYS A 222 -2.02 -3.01 42.05
C LYS A 222 -2.24 -1.54 41.66
N GLY A 223 -3.43 -1.01 41.38
CA GLY A 223 -4.67 -1.12 42.13
C GLY A 223 -4.74 0.00 43.18
N GLN A 224 -5.31 1.16 42.84
CA GLN A 224 -5.75 2.22 43.78
C GLN A 224 -6.74 3.13 43.03
N GLU A 225 -8.04 3.03 43.30
CA GLU A 225 -8.77 3.73 44.38
C GLU A 225 -8.90 5.23 44.15
N PHE A 226 -10.00 5.63 43.52
CA PHE A 226 -10.52 7.00 43.60
C PHE A 226 -11.25 7.18 44.93
N LYS A 227 -10.76 8.11 45.76
CA LYS A 227 -11.43 8.54 46.99
C LYS A 227 -12.58 9.49 46.68
N ASN A 228 -13.71 9.15 47.27
CA ASN A 228 -14.94 9.92 47.40
C ASN A 228 -14.72 11.35 47.92
N SER A 229 -15.47 12.31 47.36
CA SER A 229 -16.03 13.41 48.15
C SER A 229 -17.56 13.45 47.97
N ARG A 230 -18.24 13.30 49.11
CA ARG A 230 -19.69 13.43 49.28
C ARG A 230 -20.10 14.90 49.20
N ILE A 231 -21.17 15.18 48.47
CA ILE A 231 -22.21 16.11 48.92
C ILE A 231 -23.57 15.41 48.76
N SER A 232 -24.13 15.01 49.90
CA SER A 232 -25.54 14.67 50.17
C SER A 232 -26.44 15.87 49.81
N THR A 233 -27.73 15.81 49.45
CA THR A 233 -28.82 14.88 49.76
C THR A 233 -30.06 15.36 49.01
N SER A 234 -30.97 14.42 48.71
CA SER A 234 -32.43 14.46 48.94
C SER A 234 -33.30 14.09 47.74
N ALA A 235 -34.16 13.11 48.04
CA ALA A 235 -35.10 12.42 47.19
C ALA A 235 -36.24 13.31 46.68
N THR A 236 -36.81 12.97 45.52
CA THR A 236 -38.24 12.62 45.47
C THR A 236 -38.61 11.85 44.20
N SER A 237 -39.40 10.82 44.43
CA SER A 237 -40.07 9.90 43.52
C SER A 237 -41.21 10.58 42.76
N ALA A 238 -41.46 10.17 41.51
CA ALA A 238 -42.82 9.94 40.99
C ALA A 238 -42.77 9.25 39.63
N SER A 239 -43.39 8.08 39.58
CA SER A 239 -43.79 7.32 38.41
C SER A 239 -45.10 7.87 37.82
N ILE A 240 -45.45 7.39 36.61
CA ILE A 240 -46.80 7.01 36.12
C ILE A 240 -47.24 7.67 34.78
N ALA A 241 -47.69 6.75 33.90
CA ALA A 241 -48.75 6.81 32.88
C ALA A 241 -48.46 7.29 31.45
N SER A 242 -48.36 6.28 30.59
CA SER A 242 -49.06 6.16 29.30
C SER A 242 -50.58 6.45 29.37
N THR A 243 -51.17 7.08 28.35
CA THR A 243 -52.29 6.51 27.53
C THR A 243 -52.71 7.42 26.38
N ALA A 244 -53.39 6.80 25.40
CA ALA A 244 -53.68 7.20 24.04
C ALA A 244 -54.99 8.01 23.82
N ALA A 245 -55.19 8.35 22.52
CA ALA A 245 -56.44 8.66 21.79
C ALA A 245 -56.95 10.12 21.85
N ALA A 246 -57.54 10.75 20.83
CA ALA A 246 -57.77 10.54 19.39
C ALA A 246 -58.48 11.82 18.83
N SER A 247 -58.29 12.14 17.54
CA SER A 247 -59.20 12.88 16.58
C SER A 247 -59.87 14.22 17.01
N THR A 248 -59.92 15.30 16.21
CA THR A 248 -60.66 15.42 14.92
C THR A 248 -60.47 16.84 14.30
N SER A 249 -60.37 16.92 12.95
CA SER A 249 -60.78 18.00 11.98
C SER A 249 -60.42 19.48 12.25
N SER A 250 -59.91 20.31 11.33
CA SER A 250 -60.28 20.50 9.91
C SER A 250 -59.31 21.45 9.16
N THR A 251 -58.99 21.06 7.90
CA THR A 251 -58.75 21.86 6.66
C THR A 251 -58.21 23.30 6.70
N ALA A 252 -57.03 23.50 6.08
CA ALA A 252 -56.83 24.19 4.79
C ALA A 252 -55.50 25.00 4.70
N SER A 253 -54.46 24.39 4.12
CA SER A 253 -53.44 25.10 3.31
C SER A 253 -52.58 24.10 2.53
N THR A 254 -53.13 23.67 1.41
CA THR A 254 -52.42 23.00 0.31
C THR A 254 -51.42 23.96 -0.34
N SER A 255 -50.13 23.85 0.00
CA SER A 255 -48.98 24.22 -0.89
C SER A 255 -47.60 24.07 -0.22
N ALA A 256 -47.27 22.92 0.39
CA ALA A 256 -45.90 22.68 0.91
C ALA A 256 -45.47 21.19 1.01
N ALA A 257 -46.04 20.28 0.22
CA ALA A 257 -45.83 18.83 0.38
C ALA A 257 -45.12 18.14 -0.81
N ALA A 258 -44.17 18.80 -1.48
CA ALA A 258 -43.47 18.23 -2.64
C ALA A 258 -41.94 18.47 -2.65
N THR A 259 -41.27 18.45 -1.49
CA THR A 259 -39.82 18.72 -1.40
C THR A 259 -39.03 17.66 -0.63
N ALA A 260 -39.63 16.52 -0.27
CA ALA A 260 -38.98 15.52 0.59
C ALA A 260 -38.12 14.45 -0.14
N GLN A 261 -37.90 14.54 -1.47
CA GLN A 261 -37.24 13.47 -2.24
C GLN A 261 -36.03 13.88 -3.11
N ASP A 262 -35.61 15.15 -3.13
CA ASP A 262 -34.53 15.62 -4.03
C ASP A 262 -33.15 15.76 -3.35
N ASN A 263 -32.91 14.99 -2.28
CA ASN A 263 -31.62 14.99 -1.59
C ASN A 263 -31.24 13.60 -1.07
N TYR A 264 -29.94 13.39 -0.88
CA TYR A 264 -29.35 12.26 -0.17
C TYR A 264 -28.71 12.77 1.14
N LEU A 265 -29.29 12.36 2.28
CA LEU A 265 -28.84 12.76 3.62
C LEU A 265 -28.75 14.30 3.82
N GLY A 266 -29.56 15.09 3.10
CA GLY A 266 -29.49 16.56 3.14
C GLY A 266 -28.62 17.19 2.05
N ILE A 267 -27.93 16.40 1.22
CA ILE A 267 -27.20 16.89 0.04
C ILE A 267 -28.09 16.79 -1.20
N PRO A 268 -28.41 17.90 -1.88
CA PRO A 268 -29.19 17.87 -3.12
C PRO A 268 -28.54 16.98 -4.19
N TYR A 269 -29.32 16.17 -4.91
CA TYR A 269 -28.75 15.29 -5.95
C TYR A 269 -28.04 16.08 -7.06
N GLY A 270 -28.54 17.27 -7.40
CA GLY A 270 -27.88 18.17 -8.35
C GLY A 270 -26.47 18.60 -7.90
N GLU A 271 -26.23 18.77 -6.60
CA GLU A 271 -24.89 19.05 -6.04
C GLU A 271 -23.96 17.85 -6.23
N ILE A 272 -24.46 16.64 -5.95
CA ILE A 272 -23.70 15.38 -6.13
C ILE A 272 -23.33 15.18 -7.60
N ILE A 273 -24.27 15.37 -8.52
CA ILE A 273 -24.05 15.22 -9.97
C ILE A 273 -23.05 16.26 -10.48
N LYS A 274 -23.20 17.53 -10.06
CA LYS A 274 -22.25 18.59 -10.43
C LYS A 274 -20.84 18.26 -9.93
N LYS A 275 -20.71 17.79 -8.69
CA LYS A 275 -19.42 17.40 -8.12
C LYS A 275 -18.81 16.19 -8.83
N TRP A 276 -19.64 15.22 -9.21
CA TRP A 276 -19.24 14.07 -10.00
C TRP A 276 -18.58 14.50 -11.32
N TRP A 277 -19.23 15.39 -12.09
CA TRP A 277 -18.66 15.88 -13.35
C TRP A 277 -17.38 16.70 -13.14
N GLN A 278 -17.31 17.52 -12.08
CA GLN A 278 -16.08 18.22 -11.72
C GLN A 278 -14.90 17.28 -11.46
N MET A 279 -15.13 16.10 -10.86
CA MET A 279 -14.07 15.15 -10.53
C MET A 279 -13.72 14.19 -11.67
N TYR A 280 -14.69 13.79 -12.49
CA TYR A 280 -14.52 12.68 -13.44
C TYR A 280 -14.74 13.04 -14.92
N ASN A 281 -15.05 14.30 -15.23
CA ASN A 281 -15.21 14.76 -16.61
C ASN A 281 -14.82 16.24 -16.78
N ASP A 282 -13.79 16.70 -16.05
CA ASP A 282 -13.26 18.08 -16.10
C ASP A 282 -14.32 19.18 -15.90
N GLY A 283 -15.40 18.87 -15.18
CA GLY A 283 -16.55 19.76 -14.97
C GLY A 283 -17.47 19.89 -16.17
N GLN A 284 -17.21 19.19 -17.27
CA GLN A 284 -18.06 19.20 -18.46
C GLN A 284 -19.21 18.20 -18.31
N GLU A 285 -20.36 18.57 -18.86
CA GLU A 285 -21.49 17.64 -18.98
C GLU A 285 -21.29 16.69 -20.18
N PRO A 286 -21.96 15.53 -20.18
CA PRO A 286 -21.91 14.62 -21.31
C PRO A 286 -22.35 15.27 -22.63
N MET A 287 -21.63 14.99 -23.72
CA MET A 287 -21.90 15.50 -25.06
C MET A 287 -22.21 14.35 -26.03
N ARG A 288 -22.73 14.64 -27.23
CA ARG A 288 -23.17 13.63 -28.21
C ARG A 288 -22.20 12.46 -28.43
N SER A 289 -20.89 12.69 -28.36
CA SER A 289 -19.86 11.66 -28.56
C SER A 289 -19.72 10.65 -27.42
N ASN A 290 -20.11 11.00 -26.19
CA ASN A 290 -19.91 10.17 -25.00
C ASN A 290 -21.13 10.09 -24.05
N ARG A 291 -22.27 10.72 -24.41
CA ARG A 291 -23.46 10.82 -23.57
C ARG A 291 -23.98 9.48 -23.06
N ASN A 292 -24.06 8.45 -23.90
CA ASN A 292 -24.59 7.14 -23.49
C ASN A 292 -23.71 6.49 -22.41
N THR A 293 -22.40 6.50 -22.64
CA THR A 293 -21.40 5.92 -21.72
C THR A 293 -21.39 6.68 -20.40
N LEU A 294 -21.30 8.01 -20.44
CA LEU A 294 -21.24 8.82 -19.22
C LEU A 294 -22.54 8.79 -18.43
N THR A 295 -23.71 8.82 -19.09
CA THR A 295 -25.00 8.70 -18.39
C THR A 295 -25.17 7.33 -17.75
N PHE A 296 -24.76 6.25 -18.43
CA PHE A 296 -24.74 4.92 -17.84
C PHE A 296 -23.79 4.86 -16.62
N GLU A 297 -22.57 5.39 -16.74
CA GLU A 297 -21.61 5.45 -15.63
C GLU A 297 -22.17 6.23 -14.43
N LEU A 298 -22.79 7.39 -14.66
CA LEU A 298 -23.43 8.17 -13.61
C LEU A 298 -24.55 7.37 -12.93
N ALA A 299 -25.43 6.73 -13.71
CA ALA A 299 -26.55 5.94 -13.18
C ALA A 299 -26.07 4.73 -12.35
N VAL A 300 -25.02 4.03 -12.79
CA VAL A 300 -24.41 2.90 -12.05
C VAL A 300 -23.91 3.34 -10.68
N ASN A 301 -23.46 4.59 -10.54
CA ASN A 301 -23.00 5.13 -9.28
C ASN A 301 -24.15 5.63 -8.42
N LEU A 302 -25.00 6.52 -8.94
CA LEU A 302 -26.09 7.16 -8.19
C LEU A 302 -27.13 6.17 -7.63
N ARG A 303 -27.35 5.02 -8.28
CA ARG A 303 -28.32 4.00 -7.79
C ARG A 303 -28.11 3.59 -6.34
N HIS A 304 -26.86 3.65 -5.83
CA HIS A 304 -26.52 3.28 -4.45
C HIS A 304 -27.04 4.29 -3.42
N ILE A 305 -27.17 5.56 -3.80
CA ILE A 305 -27.71 6.62 -2.94
C ILE A 305 -29.18 6.93 -3.21
N CYS A 306 -29.70 6.47 -4.35
CA CYS A 306 -31.12 6.58 -4.74
C CYS A 306 -31.95 5.35 -4.35
N GLY A 307 -31.42 4.42 -3.55
CA GLY A 307 -32.14 3.21 -3.13
C GLY A 307 -32.56 2.30 -4.29
N PHE A 308 -31.83 2.34 -5.41
CA PHE A 308 -32.15 1.62 -6.65
C PHE A 308 -33.53 1.98 -7.25
N ASP A 309 -34.07 3.16 -6.92
CA ASP A 309 -35.34 3.65 -7.47
C ASP A 309 -35.15 4.19 -8.89
N ARG A 310 -35.78 3.52 -9.85
CA ARG A 310 -35.79 3.90 -11.28
C ARG A 310 -36.37 5.29 -11.52
N ASN A 311 -37.45 5.65 -10.83
CA ASN A 311 -38.14 6.91 -11.07
C ASN A 311 -37.33 8.08 -10.50
N LEU A 312 -36.72 7.88 -9.32
CA LEU A 312 -35.82 8.86 -8.73
C LEU A 312 -34.60 9.10 -9.62
N LEU A 313 -33.96 8.04 -10.14
CA LEU A 313 -32.85 8.17 -11.09
C LEU A 313 -33.27 8.92 -12.37
N ALA A 314 -34.46 8.64 -12.90
CA ALA A 314 -34.99 9.31 -14.08
C ALA A 314 -35.23 10.79 -13.86
N GLN A 315 -35.68 11.15 -12.65
CA GLN A 315 -35.92 12.53 -12.22
C GLN A 315 -34.62 13.31 -12.05
N ILE A 316 -33.60 12.74 -11.39
CA ILE A 316 -32.39 13.48 -11.04
C ILE A 316 -31.34 13.51 -12.17
N ILE A 317 -31.31 12.51 -13.06
CA ILE A 317 -30.35 12.46 -14.17
C ILE A 317 -30.89 13.31 -15.34
N PRO A 318 -30.22 14.41 -15.72
CA PRO A 318 -30.62 15.25 -16.84
C PRO A 318 -30.50 14.54 -18.20
N CYS A 319 -31.29 15.02 -19.16
CA CYS A 319 -31.11 14.69 -20.57
C CYS A 319 -30.06 15.62 -21.20
N TYR A 320 -28.80 15.20 -21.13
CA TYR A 320 -27.66 15.97 -21.64
C TYR A 320 -27.68 16.10 -23.17
N ASP A 321 -27.35 17.26 -23.72
CA ASP A 321 -27.15 17.47 -25.17
C ASP A 321 -28.26 16.88 -26.08
N GLY A 322 -29.53 17.15 -25.75
CA GLY A 322 -30.68 16.66 -26.51
C GLY A 322 -30.84 15.13 -26.50
N PHE A 323 -30.29 14.46 -25.48
CA PHE A 323 -30.42 13.02 -25.27
C PHE A 323 -31.91 12.63 -25.13
N PRO A 324 -32.46 11.79 -26.03
CA PRO A 324 -33.86 11.39 -25.94
C PRO A 324 -34.16 10.71 -24.60
N GLU A 325 -35.30 11.05 -24.00
CA GLU A 325 -35.74 10.48 -22.72
C GLU A 325 -35.73 8.94 -22.74
N GLN A 326 -36.10 8.33 -23.87
CA GLN A 326 -36.11 6.89 -24.05
C GLN A 326 -34.70 6.26 -23.99
N GLU A 327 -33.68 6.91 -24.57
CA GLU A 327 -32.29 6.44 -24.48
C GLU A 327 -31.74 6.62 -23.06
N LYS A 328 -32.09 7.71 -22.37
CA LYS A 328 -31.77 7.88 -20.93
C LYS A 328 -32.36 6.77 -20.09
N MET A 329 -33.65 6.46 -20.29
CA MET A 329 -34.31 5.39 -19.57
C MET A 329 -33.71 4.01 -19.88
N ALA A 330 -33.23 3.79 -21.11
CA ALA A 330 -32.49 2.57 -21.44
C ALA A 330 -31.16 2.47 -20.68
N CYS A 331 -30.40 3.57 -20.58
CA CYS A 331 -29.18 3.62 -19.76
C CYS A 331 -29.46 3.35 -18.27
N ILE A 332 -30.49 3.99 -17.70
CA ILE A 332 -30.90 3.78 -16.30
C ILE A 332 -31.31 2.34 -16.06
N ASN A 333 -32.16 1.77 -16.93
CA ASN A 333 -32.57 0.37 -16.81
C ASN A 333 -31.37 -0.58 -16.91
N SER A 334 -30.42 -0.30 -17.82
CA SER A 334 -29.18 -1.08 -17.91
C SER A 334 -28.38 -0.98 -16.62
N ALA A 335 -28.24 0.22 -16.05
CA ALA A 335 -27.51 0.45 -14.81
C ALA A 335 -28.17 -0.20 -13.59
N LEU A 336 -29.50 -0.26 -13.54
CA LEU A 336 -30.23 -0.96 -12.47
C LEU A 336 -30.12 -2.49 -12.57
N ASN A 337 -29.95 -3.02 -13.78
CA ASN A 337 -29.74 -4.45 -14.02
C ASN A 337 -28.29 -4.90 -13.77
N GLU A 338 -27.33 -3.97 -13.59
CA GLU A 338 -25.97 -4.31 -13.20
C GLU A 338 -25.97 -4.93 -11.79
N LYS A 339 -25.03 -5.85 -11.54
CA LYS A 339 -24.91 -6.54 -10.25
C LYS A 339 -24.83 -5.54 -9.10
N ILE A 340 -25.54 -5.81 -8.01
CA ILE A 340 -25.48 -4.99 -6.80
C ILE A 340 -24.15 -5.26 -6.11
N THR A 341 -23.39 -4.20 -5.87
CA THR A 341 -22.08 -4.22 -5.21
C THR A 341 -22.09 -3.25 -4.05
N GLN A 342 -20.98 -3.22 -3.32
CA GLN A 342 -20.65 -2.11 -2.44
C GLN A 342 -20.62 -0.78 -3.24
N MET A 343 -20.88 0.35 -2.57
CA MET A 343 -20.81 1.69 -3.17
C MET A 343 -19.46 1.90 -3.88
N PRO A 344 -19.46 2.28 -5.18
CA PRO A 344 -18.24 2.44 -5.95
C PRO A 344 -17.33 3.54 -5.39
N LYS A 345 -16.02 3.35 -5.55
CA LYS A 345 -15.00 4.32 -5.13
C LYS A 345 -15.30 5.74 -5.60
N ARG A 346 -15.67 5.90 -6.88
CA ARG A 346 -15.90 7.23 -7.45
C ARG A 346 -17.01 7.99 -6.72
N LEU A 347 -18.07 7.29 -6.32
CA LEU A 347 -19.17 7.88 -5.57
C LEU A 347 -18.74 8.23 -4.14
N LYS A 348 -18.02 7.33 -3.45
CA LYS A 348 -17.45 7.60 -2.13
C LYS A 348 -16.52 8.83 -2.15
N ASP A 349 -15.69 8.95 -3.17
CA ASP A 349 -14.78 10.09 -3.36
C ASP A 349 -15.56 11.40 -3.56
N VAL A 350 -16.67 11.39 -4.31
CA VAL A 350 -17.55 12.55 -4.49
C VAL A 350 -18.23 12.95 -3.18
N LEU A 351 -18.81 12.00 -2.46
CA LEU A 351 -19.44 12.27 -1.16
C LEU A 351 -18.43 12.78 -0.14
N SER A 352 -17.21 12.22 -0.11
CA SER A 352 -16.11 12.68 0.74
C SER A 352 -15.64 14.09 0.37
N ALA A 353 -15.58 14.43 -0.92
CA ALA A 353 -15.24 15.78 -1.35
C ALA A 353 -16.31 16.81 -0.92
N ILE A 354 -17.60 16.47 -1.03
CA ILE A 354 -18.69 17.34 -0.55
C ILE A 354 -18.62 17.49 0.98
N ARG A 355 -18.41 16.39 1.71
CA ARG A 355 -18.20 16.38 3.17
C ARG A 355 -17.09 17.35 3.58
N GLN A 356 -15.94 17.31 2.89
CA GLN A 356 -14.80 18.20 3.16
C GLN A 356 -15.13 19.68 2.86
N GLU A 357 -15.90 19.95 1.82
CA GLU A 357 -16.33 21.32 1.49
C GLU A 357 -17.30 21.88 2.52
N ARG A 358 -18.25 21.08 3.00
CA ARG A 358 -19.20 21.47 4.05
C ARG A 358 -18.50 21.74 5.39
N MET A 359 -17.55 20.89 5.77
CA MET A 359 -16.69 21.12 6.95
C MET A 359 -15.90 22.44 6.86
N LYS A 360 -15.40 22.81 5.67
CA LYS A 360 -14.72 24.09 5.45
C LYS A 360 -15.68 25.29 5.48
N GLN A 361 -16.91 25.12 4.96
CA GLN A 361 -17.92 26.18 4.91
C GLN A 361 -18.57 26.47 6.27
N GLY A 362 -18.69 25.48 7.16
CA GLY A 362 -19.16 25.69 8.54
C GLY A 362 -18.32 26.70 9.34
N ASN A 363 -17.06 26.92 8.93
CA ASN A 363 -16.18 27.95 9.49
C ASN A 363 -16.31 29.34 8.84
N ALA A 364 -17.11 29.51 7.77
CA ALA A 364 -17.16 30.75 6.98
C ALA A 364 -18.55 31.20 6.47
N GLY A 365 -19.60 30.36 6.54
CA GLY A 365 -20.93 30.65 5.98
C GLY A 365 -22.06 30.33 6.97
N GLY A 366 -23.04 31.22 7.07
CA GLY A 366 -24.11 31.25 8.09
C GLY A 366 -25.16 30.13 8.10
N GLY A 367 -24.79 28.88 7.82
CA GLY A 367 -25.57 27.69 8.20
C GLY A 367 -25.28 27.29 9.66
N SER A 368 -26.21 26.63 10.34
CA SER A 368 -25.98 26.23 11.73
C SER A 368 -24.88 25.15 11.80
N ALA A 369 -23.93 25.29 12.74
CA ALA A 369 -22.85 24.30 12.91
C ALA A 369 -23.39 22.89 13.21
N ALA A 370 -24.54 22.82 13.90
CA ALA A 370 -25.22 21.57 14.24
C ALA A 370 -25.76 20.82 13.01
N ASP A 371 -26.29 21.53 12.00
CA ASP A 371 -26.80 20.89 10.78
C ASP A 371 -25.67 20.29 9.94
N ASN A 372 -24.51 20.96 9.90
CA ASN A 372 -23.32 20.45 9.21
C ASN A 372 -22.72 19.23 9.92
N GLU A 373 -22.68 19.24 11.25
CA GLU A 373 -22.22 18.10 12.05
C GLU A 373 -23.14 16.88 11.88
N ALA A 374 -24.46 17.08 11.91
CA ALA A 374 -25.44 16.03 11.67
C ALA A 374 -25.30 15.40 10.27
N LEU A 375 -25.08 16.21 9.23
CA LEU A 375 -24.82 15.74 7.87
C LEU A 375 -23.55 14.89 7.77
N VAL A 376 -22.45 15.35 8.39
CA VAL A 376 -21.18 14.63 8.38
C VAL A 376 -21.30 13.28 9.07
N ASN A 377 -21.94 13.25 10.25
CA ASN A 377 -22.20 12.01 10.97
C ASN A 377 -23.08 11.05 10.15
N ALA A 378 -24.12 11.55 9.48
CA ALA A 378 -24.98 10.73 8.63
C ALA A 378 -24.23 10.09 7.44
N LEU A 379 -23.31 10.84 6.80
CA LEU A 379 -22.45 10.31 5.73
C LEU A 379 -21.49 9.24 6.25
N ASP A 380 -20.89 9.47 7.42
CA ASP A 380 -19.94 8.54 8.03
C ASP A 380 -20.66 7.24 8.44
N GLU A 381 -21.88 7.34 9.00
CA GLU A 381 -22.73 6.18 9.27
C GLU A 381 -23.15 5.42 8.00
N ALA A 382 -23.50 6.12 6.93
CA ALA A 382 -23.87 5.50 5.66
C ALA A 382 -22.68 4.75 5.03
N ASN A 383 -21.49 5.35 5.07
CA ASN A 383 -20.25 4.69 4.63
C ASN A 383 -19.92 3.46 5.49
N ALA A 384 -20.06 3.55 6.81
CA ALA A 384 -19.83 2.42 7.71
C ALA A 384 -20.81 1.26 7.46
N LYS A 385 -22.09 1.57 7.18
CA LYS A 385 -23.10 0.55 6.81
C LYS A 385 -22.77 -0.11 5.47
N ASP A 386 -22.34 0.67 4.48
CA ASP A 386 -21.92 0.15 3.18
C ASP A 386 -20.64 -0.69 3.28
N ASP A 387 -19.69 -0.35 4.16
CA ASP A 387 -18.50 -1.16 4.45
C ASP A 387 -18.84 -2.55 5.02
N LEU A 388 -20.04 -2.74 5.58
CA LEU A 388 -20.55 -4.04 6.03
C LEU A 388 -21.31 -4.83 4.96
N PHE A 389 -21.45 -4.32 3.72
CA PHE A 389 -22.21 -4.96 2.64
C PHE A 389 -21.88 -6.45 2.48
N TYR A 390 -20.60 -6.77 2.27
CA TYR A 390 -20.15 -8.15 2.09
C TYR A 390 -20.28 -8.98 3.37
N TYR A 391 -20.06 -8.39 4.54
CA TYR A 391 -20.23 -9.08 5.81
C TYR A 391 -21.68 -9.50 6.04
N ASN A 392 -22.64 -8.61 5.78
CA ASN A 392 -24.06 -8.87 5.95
C ASN A 392 -24.59 -9.92 4.96
N ALA A 393 -23.91 -10.11 3.82
CA ALA A 393 -24.22 -11.15 2.86
C ALA A 393 -23.67 -12.54 3.26
N LEU A 394 -22.76 -12.63 4.24
CA LEU A 394 -22.22 -13.90 4.70
C LEU A 394 -23.25 -14.65 5.56
N PRO A 395 -23.43 -15.98 5.34
CA PRO A 395 -24.15 -16.81 6.27
C PRO A 395 -23.34 -17.03 7.56
N LYS A 396 -23.93 -17.74 8.53
CA LYS A 396 -23.19 -18.15 9.73
C LYS A 396 -22.00 -19.04 9.37
N LEU A 397 -20.80 -18.50 9.55
CA LEU A 397 -19.54 -19.20 9.28
C LEU A 397 -19.20 -20.22 10.39
N PRO A 398 -18.39 -21.26 10.07
CA PRO A 398 -18.04 -22.31 11.02
C PRO A 398 -17.11 -21.84 12.15
N GLN A 399 -16.98 -22.67 13.18
CA GLN A 399 -16.00 -22.49 14.27
C GLN A 399 -14.58 -22.26 13.71
N GLY A 400 -13.78 -21.48 14.44
CA GLY A 400 -12.47 -21.01 14.02
C GLY A 400 -12.61 -19.73 13.20
N ILE A 401 -13.35 -19.77 12.10
CA ILE A 401 -13.55 -18.58 11.24
C ILE A 401 -14.48 -17.57 11.92
N ARG A 402 -15.63 -18.02 12.42
CA ARG A 402 -16.56 -17.16 13.16
C ARG A 402 -15.90 -16.56 14.40
N ASP A 403 -15.10 -17.34 15.11
CA ASP A 403 -14.37 -16.89 16.30
C ASP A 403 -13.29 -15.86 15.93
N SER A 404 -12.61 -16.04 14.79
CA SER A 404 -11.67 -15.06 14.22
C SER A 404 -12.35 -13.72 13.89
N ILE A 405 -13.54 -13.76 13.28
CA ILE A 405 -14.31 -12.54 12.95
C ILE A 405 -14.79 -11.84 14.22
N SER A 406 -15.31 -12.59 15.20
CA SER A 406 -15.75 -12.01 16.47
C SER A 406 -14.61 -11.38 17.28
N ALA A 407 -13.36 -11.82 17.06
CA ALA A 407 -12.18 -11.25 17.71
C ALA A 407 -11.75 -9.88 17.14
N VAL A 408 -12.07 -9.59 15.86
CA VAL A 408 -11.67 -8.34 15.18
C VAL A 408 -12.84 -7.41 14.87
N GLY A 409 -14.07 -7.92 14.94
CA GLY A 409 -15.30 -7.19 14.66
C GLY A 409 -15.77 -7.31 13.20
N PRO A 410 -17.06 -6.98 12.93
CA PRO A 410 -17.68 -7.10 11.61
C PRO A 410 -16.95 -6.37 10.48
N ALA A 411 -16.43 -5.17 10.76
CA ALA A 411 -15.77 -4.33 9.75
C ALA A 411 -14.48 -4.96 9.19
N LEU A 412 -13.84 -5.86 9.96
CA LEU A 412 -12.64 -6.58 9.55
C LEU A 412 -12.93 -8.04 9.14
N ALA A 413 -14.19 -8.44 8.98
CA ALA A 413 -14.55 -9.82 8.67
C ALA A 413 -13.92 -10.36 7.38
N LEU A 414 -14.02 -9.64 6.27
CA LEU A 414 -13.45 -10.07 4.99
C LEU A 414 -11.90 -9.99 4.99
N PRO A 415 -11.28 -8.94 5.55
CA PRO A 415 -9.83 -8.92 5.81
C PRO A 415 -9.33 -10.11 6.63
N VAL A 416 -9.97 -10.45 7.75
CA VAL A 416 -9.51 -11.57 8.59
C VAL A 416 -9.73 -12.91 7.92
N ILE A 417 -10.85 -13.14 7.21
CA ILE A 417 -11.07 -14.35 6.40
C ILE A 417 -9.94 -14.50 5.35
N THR A 418 -9.59 -13.41 4.69
CA THR A 418 -8.52 -13.35 3.67
C THR A 418 -7.14 -13.62 4.27
N ALA A 419 -6.89 -13.23 5.52
CA ALA A 419 -5.64 -13.47 6.23
C ALA A 419 -5.53 -14.92 6.76
N ILE A 420 -6.62 -15.50 7.30
CA ILE A 420 -6.57 -16.83 7.91
C ILE A 420 -6.65 -17.98 6.89
N CYS A 421 -7.26 -17.79 5.71
CA CYS A 421 -7.34 -18.86 4.71
C CYS A 421 -5.97 -19.41 4.25
N PRO A 422 -4.94 -18.57 4.02
CA PRO A 422 -3.57 -19.05 3.81
C PRO A 422 -2.98 -19.82 4.99
N ALA A 423 -3.28 -19.44 6.24
CA ALA A 423 -2.84 -20.19 7.42
C ALA A 423 -3.53 -21.57 7.49
N ILE A 424 -4.84 -21.62 7.24
CA ILE A 424 -5.62 -22.87 7.14
C ILE A 424 -5.04 -23.76 6.03
N GLY A 425 -4.74 -23.19 4.86
CA GLY A 425 -4.13 -23.92 3.75
C GLY A 425 -2.75 -24.50 4.11
N MET A 426 -1.96 -23.80 4.92
CA MET A 426 -0.68 -24.32 5.41
C MET A 426 -0.87 -25.50 6.37
N LEU A 427 -1.85 -25.43 7.28
CA LEU A 427 -2.15 -26.51 8.21
C LEU A 427 -2.71 -27.74 7.50
N ALA A 428 -3.60 -27.55 6.53
CA ALA A 428 -4.20 -28.59 5.70
C ALA A 428 -3.30 -29.01 4.52
N THR A 429 -1.99 -29.14 4.76
CA THR A 429 -0.99 -29.46 3.73
C THR A 429 -1.34 -30.70 2.90
N GLY A 430 -1.91 -31.73 3.53
CA GLY A 430 -2.25 -33.00 2.90
C GLY A 430 -3.49 -32.95 1.98
N VAL A 431 -4.24 -31.84 1.98
CA VAL A 431 -5.47 -31.71 1.19
C VAL A 431 -5.16 -31.17 -0.20
N LYS A 432 -5.65 -31.86 -1.22
CA LYS A 432 -5.68 -31.37 -2.60
C LYS A 432 -7.12 -31.33 -3.11
N VAL A 433 -7.47 -30.24 -3.79
CA VAL A 433 -8.80 -30.04 -4.37
C VAL A 433 -8.72 -29.96 -5.88
N SER A 434 -9.65 -30.61 -6.57
CA SER A 434 -9.81 -30.45 -8.01
C SER A 434 -10.39 -29.08 -8.33
N VAL A 435 -9.66 -28.30 -9.12
CA VAL A 435 -10.09 -27.02 -9.68
C VAL A 435 -9.92 -27.09 -11.19
N HIS A 436 -11.01 -26.97 -11.93
CA HIS A 436 -11.04 -27.08 -13.40
C HIS A 436 -10.36 -28.36 -13.93
N GLY A 437 -10.54 -29.48 -13.22
CA GLY A 437 -10.00 -30.79 -13.58
C GLY A 437 -8.53 -31.03 -13.17
N LYS A 438 -7.88 -30.07 -12.51
CA LYS A 438 -6.51 -30.22 -12.00
C LYS A 438 -6.50 -30.28 -10.47
N MET A 439 -5.77 -31.23 -9.89
CA MET A 439 -5.54 -31.27 -8.44
C MET A 439 -4.58 -30.16 -8.01
N ASN A 440 -5.06 -29.32 -7.10
CA ASN A 440 -4.33 -28.16 -6.56
C ASN A 440 -4.19 -28.30 -5.04
N SER A 441 -3.00 -27.97 -4.53
CA SER A 441 -2.81 -27.70 -3.10
C SER A 441 -3.49 -26.38 -2.72
N LEU A 442 -3.67 -26.15 -1.42
CA LEU A 442 -4.29 -24.94 -0.88
C LEU A 442 -3.30 -23.77 -0.80
N ASN A 443 -2.68 -23.47 -1.94
CA ASN A 443 -1.70 -22.39 -2.08
C ASN A 443 -2.43 -21.05 -2.22
N LEU A 444 -2.18 -20.13 -1.30
CA LEU A 444 -2.84 -18.84 -1.21
C LEU A 444 -1.85 -17.75 -0.80
N ILE A 445 -1.95 -16.60 -1.46
CA ILE A 445 -1.18 -15.40 -1.16
C ILE A 445 -2.17 -14.26 -0.96
N SER A 446 -2.06 -13.54 0.13
CA SER A 446 -2.94 -12.41 0.42
C SER A 446 -2.22 -11.17 0.92
N TYR A 447 -2.85 -10.03 0.67
CA TYR A 447 -2.44 -8.72 1.11
C TYR A 447 -3.62 -7.98 1.77
N ILE A 448 -3.45 -7.57 3.02
CA ILE A 448 -4.42 -6.76 3.75
C ILE A 448 -3.98 -5.29 3.68
N ALA A 449 -4.67 -4.54 2.81
CA ALA A 449 -4.40 -3.14 2.53
C ALA A 449 -5.21 -2.21 3.44
N GLY A 450 -4.52 -1.29 4.10
CA GLY A 450 -5.15 -0.28 4.93
C GLY A 450 -4.19 0.82 5.35
N ASP A 451 -4.71 2.01 5.60
CA ASP A 451 -3.92 3.12 6.13
C ASP A 451 -3.58 2.94 7.61
N PHE A 452 -2.68 3.77 8.15
CA PHE A 452 -2.31 3.68 9.56
C PHE A 452 -3.56 3.76 10.47
N ALA A 453 -3.52 3.06 11.60
CA ALA A 453 -4.64 2.97 12.54
C ALA A 453 -5.96 2.37 11.98
N SER A 454 -5.96 1.68 10.83
CA SER A 454 -7.16 1.06 10.26
C SER A 454 -7.61 -0.27 10.90
N GLY A 455 -7.03 -0.65 12.04
CA GLY A 455 -7.34 -1.92 12.74
C GLY A 455 -6.61 -3.17 12.21
N LYS A 456 -5.69 -3.04 11.24
CA LYS A 456 -4.89 -4.18 10.73
C LYS A 456 -4.19 -5.00 11.82
N GLY A 457 -3.66 -4.33 12.85
CA GLY A 457 -2.96 -4.99 13.96
C GLY A 457 -3.83 -5.94 14.80
N SER A 458 -5.16 -5.80 14.73
CA SER A 458 -6.08 -6.74 15.38
C SER A 458 -6.09 -8.14 14.73
N ILE A 459 -5.53 -8.28 13.52
CA ILE A 459 -5.41 -9.56 12.82
C ILE A 459 -4.25 -10.40 13.38
N ASP A 460 -3.21 -9.78 13.94
CA ASP A 460 -2.00 -10.46 14.40
C ASP A 460 -2.29 -11.54 15.47
N PRO A 461 -3.07 -11.26 16.55
CA PRO A 461 -3.40 -12.27 17.55
C PRO A 461 -4.21 -13.44 16.99
N VAL A 462 -5.01 -13.21 15.94
CA VAL A 462 -5.80 -14.25 15.28
C VAL A 462 -4.88 -15.17 14.49
N ILE A 463 -3.94 -14.62 13.71
CA ILE A 463 -2.94 -15.41 12.98
C ILE A 463 -2.05 -16.19 13.95
N ASP A 464 -1.70 -15.59 15.09
CA ASP A 464 -0.95 -16.27 16.15
C ASP A 464 -1.72 -17.45 16.74
N ALA A 465 -3.04 -17.33 16.95
CA ALA A 465 -3.87 -18.45 17.40
C ALA A 465 -3.95 -19.59 16.37
N TRP A 466 -4.03 -19.27 15.07
CA TRP A 466 -4.03 -20.29 14.01
C TRP A 466 -2.67 -20.98 13.85
N THR A 467 -1.57 -20.29 14.14
CA THR A 467 -0.21 -20.78 13.89
C THR A 467 0.54 -21.23 15.15
N SER A 468 -0.11 -21.20 16.32
CA SER A 468 0.55 -21.38 17.63
C SER A 468 1.33 -22.69 17.73
N GLU A 469 0.71 -23.82 17.41
CA GLU A 469 1.36 -25.14 17.50
C GLU A 469 2.56 -25.26 16.57
N VAL A 470 2.46 -24.70 15.35
CA VAL A 470 3.56 -24.69 14.39
C VAL A 470 4.70 -23.81 14.89
N LYS A 471 4.39 -22.62 15.44
CA LYS A 471 5.39 -21.70 16.02
C LYS A 471 6.08 -22.32 17.24
N GLU A 472 5.37 -23.09 18.06
CA GLU A 472 5.95 -23.81 19.20
C GLU A 472 6.95 -24.88 18.74
N MET A 473 6.60 -25.65 17.70
CA MET A 473 7.55 -26.60 17.08
C MET A 473 8.76 -25.87 16.46
N ASP A 474 8.52 -24.80 15.71
CA ASP A 474 9.57 -24.00 15.07
C ASP A 474 10.52 -23.41 16.09
N LYS A 475 10.03 -22.99 17.27
CA LYS A 475 10.86 -22.49 18.37
C LYS A 475 11.83 -23.56 18.88
N MET A 476 11.37 -24.81 19.01
CA MET A 476 12.25 -25.92 19.38
C MET A 476 13.32 -26.18 18.31
N TYR A 477 12.98 -26.05 17.02
CA TYR A 477 13.96 -26.17 15.95
C TYR A 477 14.98 -25.04 15.95
N GLN A 478 14.54 -23.80 16.15
CA GLN A 478 15.41 -22.63 16.24
C GLN A 478 16.38 -22.72 17.43
N GLN A 479 15.94 -23.24 18.57
CA GLN A 479 16.81 -23.50 19.73
C GLN A 479 17.93 -24.50 19.39
N LYS A 480 17.62 -25.58 18.67
CA LYS A 480 18.63 -26.54 18.20
C LYS A 480 19.62 -25.91 17.21
N GLU A 481 19.14 -25.03 16.33
CA GLU A 481 20.02 -24.25 15.45
C GLU A 481 20.91 -23.29 16.24
N ASP A 482 20.40 -22.64 17.28
CA ASP A 482 21.16 -21.73 18.14
C ASP A 482 22.26 -22.47 18.91
N GLU A 483 21.93 -23.64 19.48
CA GLU A 483 22.88 -24.55 20.12
C GLU A 483 23.96 -25.01 19.14
N TRP A 484 23.57 -25.36 17.91
CA TRP A 484 24.52 -25.70 16.86
C TRP A 484 25.40 -24.50 16.49
N ARG A 485 24.85 -23.29 16.31
CA ARG A 485 25.63 -22.07 16.04
C ARG A 485 26.60 -21.76 17.17
N ALA A 486 26.24 -22.06 18.42
CA ALA A 486 27.15 -21.94 19.57
C ALA A 486 28.27 -22.99 19.50
N LYS A 487 27.95 -24.26 19.22
CA LYS A 487 28.95 -25.34 19.03
C LYS A 487 29.89 -25.05 17.85
N LYS A 488 29.38 -24.54 16.73
CA LYS A 488 30.18 -24.14 15.55
C LYS A 488 31.13 -22.99 15.88
N ARG A 489 30.66 -21.99 16.64
CA ARG A 489 31.51 -20.89 17.14
C ARG A 489 32.60 -21.40 18.09
N ALA A 490 32.27 -22.32 19.01
CA ALA A 490 33.24 -22.94 19.93
C ALA A 490 34.24 -23.87 19.23
N ALA A 491 33.86 -24.46 18.09
CA ALA A 491 34.69 -25.37 17.29
C ALA A 491 35.44 -24.67 16.14
N LYS A 492 35.50 -23.33 16.10
CA LYS A 492 36.06 -22.55 14.97
C LYS A 492 37.50 -22.96 14.58
N ASN A 493 38.30 -23.46 15.53
CA ASN A 493 39.68 -23.90 15.32
C ASN A 493 39.85 -25.44 15.31
N LYS A 494 38.76 -26.21 15.37
CA LYS A 494 38.81 -27.67 15.31
C LYS A 494 38.74 -28.14 13.86
N LYS A 495 39.44 -29.25 13.58
CA LYS A 495 39.50 -29.86 12.23
C LYS A 495 38.15 -30.40 11.78
N GLU A 496 37.30 -30.80 12.72
CA GLU A 496 35.92 -31.22 12.50
C GLU A 496 34.95 -30.12 12.93
N GLN A 497 34.17 -29.62 11.96
CA GLN A 497 33.07 -28.70 12.24
C GLN A 497 31.77 -29.48 12.49
N PRO A 498 30.91 -29.03 13.42
CA PRO A 498 29.63 -29.67 13.64
C PRO A 498 28.73 -29.50 12.40
N GLU A 499 28.10 -30.59 11.97
CA GLU A 499 27.18 -30.61 10.81
C GLU A 499 25.94 -29.74 11.06
N GLU A 500 25.54 -28.97 10.06
CA GLU A 500 24.40 -28.05 10.15
C GLU A 500 23.07 -28.79 10.23
N PRO A 501 22.26 -28.57 11.29
CA PRO A 501 20.98 -29.24 11.42
C PRO A 501 19.99 -28.67 10.41
N LYS A 502 19.56 -29.49 9.44
CA LYS A 502 18.49 -29.14 8.50
C LYS A 502 17.14 -29.41 9.15
N LEU A 503 16.61 -28.40 9.84
CA LEU A 503 15.35 -28.52 10.57
C LEU A 503 14.18 -27.88 9.80
N PRO A 504 13.00 -28.51 9.79
CA PRO A 504 11.87 -28.08 8.98
C PRO A 504 11.09 -26.94 9.63
N VAL A 505 11.72 -25.77 9.71
CA VAL A 505 11.05 -24.54 10.17
C VAL A 505 10.01 -24.12 9.13
N ARG A 506 8.75 -23.96 9.54
CA ARG A 506 7.63 -23.68 8.62
C ARG A 506 7.14 -22.24 8.65
N CYS A 507 7.20 -21.56 9.79
CA CYS A 507 6.89 -20.15 9.92
C CYS A 507 8.12 -19.31 9.58
N LEU A 508 8.15 -18.78 8.35
CA LEU A 508 9.31 -18.08 7.81
C LEU A 508 9.09 -16.58 7.80
N THR A 509 10.08 -15.82 8.29
CA THR A 509 10.08 -14.36 8.23
C THR A 509 10.54 -13.87 6.85
N LEU A 510 9.95 -12.77 6.37
CA LEU A 510 10.29 -12.13 5.08
C LEU A 510 11.44 -11.12 5.19
N ASN A 511 12.18 -11.15 6.30
CA ASN A 511 13.25 -10.21 6.61
C ASN A 511 14.65 -10.73 6.21
N ASN A 512 14.71 -11.85 5.49
CA ASN A 512 15.90 -12.55 5.01
C ASN A 512 16.15 -12.30 3.50
N THR A 513 17.22 -12.89 2.95
CA THR A 513 17.51 -12.83 1.50
C THR A 513 16.71 -13.89 0.74
N VAL A 514 16.50 -13.70 -0.58
CA VAL A 514 15.90 -14.70 -1.49
C VAL A 514 16.57 -16.07 -1.34
N ALA A 515 17.89 -16.05 -1.19
CA ALA A 515 18.71 -17.25 -1.07
C ALA A 515 18.37 -18.07 0.16
N ASN A 516 18.41 -17.43 1.33
CA ASN A 516 18.13 -18.06 2.60
C ASN A 516 16.66 -18.50 2.67
N LEU A 517 15.74 -17.69 2.12
CA LEU A 517 14.33 -18.06 2.05
C LEU A 517 14.12 -19.32 1.18
N ALA A 518 14.74 -19.40 0.01
CA ALA A 518 14.66 -20.58 -0.85
C ALA A 518 15.21 -21.84 -0.16
N GLU A 519 16.35 -21.74 0.53
CA GLU A 519 16.93 -22.86 1.28
C GLU A 519 16.02 -23.32 2.42
N ARG A 520 15.43 -22.39 3.17
CA ARG A 520 14.44 -22.69 4.22
C ARG A 520 13.21 -23.38 3.63
N LEU A 521 12.72 -22.93 2.49
CA LEU A 521 11.58 -23.51 1.78
C LEU A 521 11.86 -24.92 1.25
N ALA A 522 13.10 -25.23 0.88
CA ALA A 522 13.49 -26.58 0.47
C ALA A 522 13.52 -27.58 1.64
N ASN A 523 13.73 -27.10 2.86
CA ASN A 523 13.87 -27.93 4.06
C ASN A 523 12.54 -28.18 4.79
N THR A 524 11.37 -27.88 4.21
CA THR A 524 10.07 -28.04 4.90
C THR A 524 9.51 -29.47 4.89
N GLU A 525 10.27 -30.45 4.40
CA GLU A 525 9.88 -31.88 4.33
C GLU A 525 8.54 -32.09 3.60
N GLY A 526 8.32 -31.34 2.51
CA GLY A 526 7.09 -31.44 1.71
C GLY A 526 5.85 -30.84 2.39
N LYS A 527 6.01 -30.12 3.51
CA LYS A 527 4.93 -29.36 4.15
C LYS A 527 4.88 -27.92 3.66
N HIS A 528 3.70 -27.30 3.76
CA HIS A 528 3.58 -25.88 3.46
C HIS A 528 4.36 -25.07 4.49
N ALA A 529 5.16 -24.12 3.99
CA ALA A 529 5.62 -22.98 4.76
C ALA A 529 4.54 -21.90 4.83
N PHE A 530 4.65 -21.04 5.85
CA PHE A 530 3.81 -19.87 6.02
C PHE A 530 4.66 -18.66 6.37
N SER A 531 4.37 -17.53 5.72
CA SER A 531 4.99 -16.24 6.04
C SER A 531 3.92 -15.21 6.33
N PHE A 532 3.99 -14.61 7.52
CA PHE A 532 3.15 -13.49 7.91
C PHE A 532 4.02 -12.27 8.18
N THR A 533 3.67 -11.12 7.61
CA THR A 533 4.30 -9.84 7.93
C THR A 533 3.21 -8.80 8.21
N PRO A 534 3.19 -8.19 9.41
CA PRO A 534 2.24 -7.13 9.73
C PRO A 534 2.59 -5.80 9.01
N GLU A 535 3.82 -5.68 8.49
CA GLU A 535 4.33 -4.48 7.82
C GLU A 535 5.07 -4.81 6.51
N ALA A 536 4.32 -4.86 5.42
CA ALA A 536 4.82 -5.16 4.08
C ALA A 536 5.86 -4.13 3.56
N ASP A 537 5.89 -2.93 4.14
CA ASP A 537 6.90 -1.91 3.83
C ASP A 537 8.34 -2.43 4.05
N THR A 538 8.54 -3.21 5.11
CA THR A 538 9.84 -3.83 5.42
C THR A 538 10.27 -4.80 4.31
N VAL A 539 9.32 -5.56 3.76
CA VAL A 539 9.54 -6.48 2.64
C VAL A 539 9.82 -5.71 1.36
N ALA A 540 9.00 -4.70 1.06
CA ALA A 540 9.18 -3.87 -0.13
C ALA A 540 10.56 -3.19 -0.18
N GLN A 541 11.07 -2.73 0.97
CA GLN A 541 12.39 -2.10 1.08
C GLN A 541 13.52 -3.12 0.96
N LYS A 542 13.47 -4.23 1.72
CA LYS A 542 14.52 -5.25 1.72
C LYS A 542 14.70 -5.93 0.36
N TRP A 543 13.59 -6.15 -0.35
CA TRP A 543 13.59 -6.91 -1.59
C TRP A 543 13.64 -6.02 -2.83
N LYS A 544 13.89 -4.71 -2.68
CA LYS A 544 13.89 -3.74 -3.79
C LYS A 544 14.82 -4.12 -4.95
N SER A 545 15.99 -4.69 -4.68
CA SER A 545 16.95 -5.14 -5.70
C SER A 545 16.67 -6.54 -6.25
N ALA A 546 15.83 -7.33 -5.59
CA ALA A 546 15.50 -8.71 -5.93
C ALA A 546 13.99 -8.93 -6.14
N MET A 547 13.23 -7.85 -6.37
CA MET A 547 11.76 -7.90 -6.42
C MET A 547 11.25 -8.76 -7.58
N SER A 548 11.99 -8.79 -8.70
CA SER A 548 11.70 -9.67 -9.83
C SER A 548 11.78 -11.14 -9.43
N ASP A 549 12.87 -11.55 -8.76
CA ASP A 549 13.07 -12.93 -8.31
C ASP A 549 12.06 -13.31 -7.23
N PHE A 550 11.72 -12.38 -6.35
CA PHE A 550 10.68 -12.55 -5.34
C PHE A 550 9.29 -12.73 -5.97
N SER A 551 8.93 -11.92 -6.97
CA SER A 551 7.69 -12.07 -7.74
C SER A 551 7.62 -13.43 -8.43
N VAL A 552 8.72 -13.89 -9.03
CA VAL A 552 8.82 -15.24 -9.63
C VAL A 552 8.51 -16.32 -8.59
N MET A 553 9.17 -16.26 -7.42
CA MET A 553 8.98 -17.23 -6.35
C MET A 553 7.54 -17.23 -5.81
N LEU A 554 6.92 -16.06 -5.62
CA LEU A 554 5.51 -15.96 -5.20
C LEU A 554 4.55 -16.50 -6.26
N ARG A 555 4.78 -16.25 -7.55
CA ARG A 555 3.95 -16.81 -8.62
C ARG A 555 4.05 -18.34 -8.67
N GLN A 556 5.26 -18.88 -8.55
CA GLN A 556 5.48 -20.33 -8.49
C GLN A 556 4.87 -20.95 -7.24
N ALA A 557 4.93 -20.26 -6.09
CA ALA A 557 4.27 -20.69 -4.86
C ALA A 557 2.76 -20.76 -5.03
N TYR A 558 2.12 -19.74 -5.61
CA TYR A 558 0.69 -19.77 -5.89
C TYR A 558 0.28 -20.90 -6.86
N ASP A 559 1.08 -21.13 -7.92
CA ASP A 559 0.81 -22.17 -8.91
C ASP A 559 1.19 -23.59 -8.40
N GLY A 560 1.99 -23.69 -7.33
CA GLY A 560 2.50 -24.94 -6.76
C GLY A 560 3.46 -25.66 -7.69
N THR A 561 4.21 -24.92 -8.51
CA THR A 561 5.19 -25.44 -9.48
C THR A 561 6.56 -25.64 -8.85
N SER A 562 7.48 -26.24 -9.59
CA SER A 562 8.86 -26.36 -9.16
C SER A 562 9.54 -24.99 -9.06
N TYR A 563 10.51 -24.90 -8.16
CA TYR A 563 11.41 -23.75 -8.00
C TYR A 563 12.85 -24.25 -8.05
N GLU A 564 13.63 -23.70 -8.97
CA GLU A 564 15.03 -24.03 -9.15
C GLU A 564 15.86 -22.76 -9.04
N ARG A 565 16.97 -22.86 -8.30
CA ARG A 565 17.93 -21.79 -8.17
C ARG A 565 19.34 -22.34 -8.17
N GLU A 566 20.06 -22.03 -9.23
CA GLU A 566 21.49 -22.29 -9.32
C GLU A 566 22.27 -21.28 -8.47
N ALA A 567 23.21 -21.82 -7.70
CA ALA A 567 24.17 -21.08 -6.92
C ALA A 567 25.11 -20.30 -7.84
N ARG A 568 25.27 -19.00 -7.58
CA ARG A 568 26.20 -18.14 -8.34
C ARG A 568 27.63 -18.18 -7.81
N SER A 569 27.88 -18.91 -6.72
CA SER A 569 29.18 -19.03 -6.05
C SER A 569 29.41 -20.47 -5.59
N ALA A 570 30.67 -20.90 -5.53
CA ALA A 570 31.05 -22.25 -5.13
C ALA A 570 30.57 -22.64 -3.72
N ASP A 571 30.42 -21.65 -2.83
CA ASP A 571 29.98 -21.85 -1.44
C ASP A 571 28.46 -21.75 -1.25
N ALA A 572 27.69 -21.44 -2.31
CA ALA A 572 26.23 -21.35 -2.22
C ALA A 572 25.57 -22.66 -2.64
N VAL A 573 24.48 -23.01 -1.96
CA VAL A 573 23.75 -24.26 -2.21
C VAL A 573 22.76 -24.07 -3.35
N ASN A 574 22.78 -25.00 -4.32
CA ASN A 574 21.73 -25.13 -5.33
C ASN A 574 20.43 -25.53 -4.63
N VAL A 575 19.34 -24.81 -4.91
CA VAL A 575 18.03 -25.11 -4.35
C VAL A 575 17.16 -25.71 -5.43
N HIS A 576 16.65 -26.92 -5.17
CA HIS A 576 15.69 -27.60 -6.02
C HIS A 576 14.46 -27.96 -5.17
N ILE A 577 13.30 -27.45 -5.55
CA ILE A 577 12.02 -27.70 -4.89
C ILE A 577 11.04 -28.19 -5.94
N ASP A 578 10.60 -29.44 -5.84
CA ASP A 578 9.67 -30.05 -6.80
C ASP A 578 8.31 -29.34 -6.86
N ARG A 579 7.80 -28.96 -5.68
CA ARG A 579 6.55 -28.20 -5.52
C ARG A 579 6.72 -27.16 -4.45
N LEU A 580 6.67 -25.90 -4.85
CA LEU A 580 6.76 -24.79 -3.93
C LEU A 580 5.45 -24.62 -3.15
N LEU A 581 5.40 -25.18 -1.93
CA LEU A 581 4.26 -25.10 -1.01
C LEU A 581 4.50 -23.98 -0.01
N TRP A 582 4.04 -22.78 -0.35
CA TRP A 582 4.30 -21.59 0.46
C TRP A 582 3.12 -20.63 0.42
N ASN A 583 2.56 -20.36 1.60
CA ASN A 583 1.45 -19.43 1.79
C ASN A 583 1.96 -18.14 2.44
N VAL A 584 1.51 -17.00 1.93
CA VAL A 584 2.02 -15.69 2.33
C VAL A 584 0.88 -14.73 2.65
N VAL A 585 0.98 -14.06 3.79
CA VAL A 585 0.05 -13.02 4.22
C VAL A 585 0.86 -11.77 4.54
N MET A 586 0.54 -10.68 3.87
CA MET A 586 1.18 -9.38 4.05
C MET A 586 0.14 -8.36 4.51
N CYS A 587 0.43 -7.58 5.53
CA CYS A 587 -0.38 -6.42 5.93
C CYS A 587 0.40 -5.15 5.65
N GLY A 588 -0.24 -4.10 5.15
CA GLY A 588 0.46 -2.84 4.90
C GLY A 588 -0.41 -1.79 4.23
N THR A 589 0.22 -0.68 3.86
CA THR A 589 -0.46 0.41 3.15
C THR A 589 -0.74 0.04 1.69
N PRO A 590 -1.70 0.71 1.02
CA PRO A 590 -1.86 0.58 -0.43
C PRO A 590 -0.58 0.92 -1.23
N ASP A 591 0.23 1.86 -0.74
CA ASP A 591 1.49 2.24 -1.39
C ASP A 591 2.55 1.12 -1.31
N ALA A 592 2.64 0.43 -0.18
CA ALA A 592 3.48 -0.75 -0.03
C ALA A 592 3.04 -1.90 -0.96
N LEU A 593 1.73 -2.10 -1.14
CA LEU A 593 1.19 -3.08 -2.10
C LEU A 593 1.72 -2.82 -3.52
N PHE A 594 1.72 -1.56 -3.96
CA PHE A 594 2.21 -1.20 -5.29
C PHE A 594 3.72 -1.34 -5.47
N ARG A 595 4.49 -1.31 -4.38
CA ARG A 595 5.92 -1.65 -4.43
C ARG A 595 6.15 -3.16 -4.54
N VAL A 596 5.35 -3.95 -3.85
CA VAL A 596 5.41 -5.43 -3.90
C VAL A 596 4.94 -5.91 -5.27
N VAL A 597 3.80 -5.41 -5.76
CA VAL A 597 3.26 -5.68 -7.11
C VAL A 597 3.77 -4.63 -8.08
N SER A 598 5.06 -4.70 -8.42
CA SER A 598 5.74 -3.71 -9.27
C SER A 598 5.52 -3.90 -10.77
N ASN A 599 5.10 -5.09 -11.22
CA ASN A 599 4.81 -5.41 -12.62
C ASN A 599 3.37 -5.90 -12.76
N TYR A 600 2.60 -5.30 -13.68
CA TYR A 600 1.19 -5.63 -13.91
C TYR A 600 0.95 -6.53 -15.13
N THR A 601 2.03 -6.89 -15.85
CA THR A 601 2.00 -7.73 -17.05
C THR A 601 2.48 -9.17 -16.81
N ASP A 602 3.14 -9.45 -15.69
CA ASP A 602 3.71 -10.77 -15.34
C ASP A 602 2.69 -11.73 -14.69
N GLY A 603 1.48 -11.23 -14.43
CA GLY A 603 0.37 -11.97 -13.83
C GLY A 603 0.46 -12.14 -12.31
N PHE A 604 1.40 -11.50 -11.60
CA PHE A 604 1.46 -11.60 -10.14
C PHE A 604 0.27 -10.91 -9.47
N GLN A 605 -0.17 -9.76 -9.98
CA GLN A 605 -1.36 -9.04 -9.52
C GLN A 605 -2.62 -9.93 -9.41
N SER A 606 -2.70 -10.98 -10.24
CA SER A 606 -3.89 -11.86 -10.32
C SER A 606 -3.78 -13.07 -9.39
N ARG A 607 -2.60 -13.29 -8.80
CA ARG A 607 -2.28 -14.40 -7.90
C ARG A 607 -2.23 -13.97 -6.43
N ILE A 608 -2.51 -12.70 -6.16
CA ILE A 608 -2.57 -12.12 -4.82
C ILE A 608 -4.00 -11.67 -4.51
N ILE A 609 -4.54 -12.16 -3.41
CA ILE A 609 -5.83 -11.70 -2.90
C ILE A 609 -5.60 -10.39 -2.18
N VAL A 610 -6.31 -9.32 -2.53
CA VAL A 610 -6.24 -8.05 -1.80
C VAL A 610 -7.53 -7.84 -1.04
N ALA A 611 -7.43 -7.56 0.26
CA ALA A 611 -8.55 -7.16 1.10
C ALA A 611 -8.30 -5.76 1.66
N LYS A 612 -9.33 -4.92 1.67
CA LYS A 612 -9.29 -3.56 2.19
C LYS A 612 -9.82 -3.53 3.62
N THR A 613 -9.10 -2.87 4.54
CA THR A 613 -9.64 -2.50 5.86
C THR A 613 -10.47 -1.21 5.76
N PRO A 614 -11.50 -1.03 6.60
CA PRO A 614 -12.31 0.19 6.62
C PRO A 614 -11.45 1.43 6.86
N ASP A 615 -11.92 2.57 6.37
CA ASP A 615 -11.33 3.87 6.67
C ASP A 615 -11.91 4.35 8.01
N ASN A 616 -11.09 4.25 9.06
CA ASN A 616 -11.49 4.61 10.42
C ASN A 616 -11.01 6.00 10.82
N THR A 617 -10.52 6.82 9.89
CA THR A 617 -9.83 8.10 10.18
C THR A 617 -10.68 9.04 11.03
N PHE A 618 -12.00 9.03 10.85
CA PHE A 618 -12.95 9.88 11.57
C PHE A 618 -13.98 9.06 12.37
N THR A 619 -13.82 7.75 12.47
CA THR A 619 -14.75 6.90 13.21
C THR A 619 -14.54 7.11 14.71
N PRO A 620 -15.60 7.37 15.50
CA PRO A 620 -15.48 7.51 16.94
C PRO A 620 -14.94 6.22 17.56
N LEU A 621 -14.12 6.35 18.60
CA LEU A 621 -13.64 5.21 19.36
C LEU A 621 -14.83 4.56 20.08
N SER A 622 -15.11 3.30 19.77
CA SER A 622 -16.19 2.55 20.41
C SER A 622 -15.79 2.07 21.81
N ASP A 623 -16.72 2.12 22.77
CA ASP A 623 -16.53 1.57 24.12
C ASP A 623 -16.26 0.05 24.12
N ASN A 624 -16.76 -0.67 23.11
CA ASN A 624 -16.57 -2.10 22.94
C ASN A 624 -15.43 -2.39 21.95
N MET A 625 -14.19 -2.32 22.41
CA MET A 625 -13.05 -2.77 21.61
C MET A 625 -13.14 -4.29 21.39
N TYR A 626 -13.06 -4.70 20.12
CA TYR A 626 -12.95 -6.12 19.77
C TYR A 626 -11.56 -6.63 20.18
N VAL A 627 -11.53 -7.50 21.18
CA VAL A 627 -10.33 -8.16 21.67
C VAL A 627 -10.60 -9.65 21.74
N MET A 628 -9.63 -10.44 21.26
CA MET A 628 -9.72 -11.90 21.30
C MET A 628 -9.76 -12.39 22.76
N ASN A 629 -10.79 -13.16 23.11
CA ASN A 629 -10.88 -13.82 24.41
C ASN A 629 -10.36 -15.27 24.37
N GLU A 630 -10.12 -15.85 25.55
CA GLU A 630 -9.59 -17.22 25.68
C GLU A 630 -10.49 -18.26 24.98
N ARG A 631 -11.80 -18.14 25.13
CA ARG A 631 -12.75 -19.06 24.49
C ARG A 631 -12.65 -19.02 22.96
N GLN A 632 -12.51 -17.84 22.36
CA GLN A 632 -12.30 -17.69 20.92
C GLN A 632 -10.95 -18.31 20.51
N ARG A 633 -9.89 -18.03 21.26
CA ARG A 633 -8.55 -18.57 21.04
C ARG A 633 -8.54 -20.11 21.07
N ASP A 634 -9.12 -20.72 22.09
CA ASP A 634 -9.18 -22.18 22.25
C ASP A 634 -9.95 -22.83 21.09
N ARG A 635 -11.05 -22.21 20.65
CA ARG A 635 -11.85 -22.73 19.53
C ARG A 635 -11.15 -22.64 18.19
N ILE A 636 -10.30 -21.63 17.99
CA ILE A 636 -9.40 -21.52 16.83
C ILE A 636 -8.36 -22.64 16.89
N ILE A 637 -7.69 -22.81 18.03
CA ILE A 637 -6.66 -23.83 18.23
C ILE A 637 -7.22 -25.24 18.00
N GLN A 638 -8.43 -25.54 18.50
CA GLN A 638 -9.10 -26.83 18.26
C GLN A 638 -9.24 -27.15 16.77
N ILE A 639 -9.61 -26.16 15.94
CA ILE A 639 -9.72 -26.38 14.49
C ILE A 639 -8.33 -26.50 13.87
N ALA A 640 -7.40 -25.62 14.26
CA ALA A 640 -6.02 -25.62 13.78
C ALA A 640 -5.32 -26.97 14.02
N HIS A 641 -5.53 -27.57 15.20
CA HIS A 641 -4.97 -28.85 15.61
C HIS A 641 -5.43 -30.03 14.74
N LEU A 642 -6.69 -30.00 14.29
CA LEU A 642 -7.28 -31.11 13.52
C LEU A 642 -7.01 -31.03 12.02
N LEU A 643 -6.72 -29.84 11.47
CA LEU A 643 -6.46 -29.64 10.04
C LEU A 643 -5.30 -30.51 9.49
N PRO A 644 -4.16 -30.67 10.19
CA PRO A 644 -3.08 -31.55 9.75
C PRO A 644 -3.46 -33.03 9.59
N LEU A 645 -4.53 -33.49 10.24
CA LEU A 645 -5.01 -34.87 10.12
C LEU A 645 -5.73 -35.14 8.79
N LEU A 646 -6.10 -34.09 8.06
CA LEU A 646 -6.82 -34.19 6.80
C LEU A 646 -5.84 -34.38 5.65
N THR A 647 -5.78 -35.59 5.09
CA THR A 647 -4.92 -35.91 3.95
C THR A 647 -5.71 -36.60 2.83
N GLY A 648 -5.48 -36.16 1.60
CA GLY A 648 -6.02 -36.79 0.40
C GLY A 648 -6.59 -35.80 -0.62
N GLU A 649 -6.97 -36.36 -1.75
CA GLU A 649 -7.51 -35.60 -2.89
C GLU A 649 -9.04 -35.62 -2.84
N VAL A 650 -9.68 -34.50 -3.19
CA VAL A 650 -11.14 -34.36 -3.19
C VAL A 650 -11.63 -33.61 -4.42
N VAL A 651 -12.77 -34.06 -4.96
CA VAL A 651 -13.50 -33.39 -6.02
C VAL A 651 -14.77 -32.80 -5.43
N LEU A 652 -15.00 -31.51 -5.66
CA LEU A 652 -16.13 -30.76 -5.13
C LEU A 652 -17.02 -30.30 -6.30
N PRO A 653 -17.89 -31.17 -6.83
CA PRO A 653 -18.59 -30.92 -8.09
C PRO A 653 -19.50 -29.68 -8.03
N LYS A 654 -20.25 -29.50 -6.93
CA LYS A 654 -21.14 -28.34 -6.80
C LYS A 654 -20.37 -27.03 -6.64
N LEU A 655 -19.19 -27.06 -6.01
CA LEU A 655 -18.30 -25.89 -5.95
C LEU A 655 -17.70 -25.57 -7.33
N GLU A 656 -17.31 -26.59 -8.10
CA GLU A 656 -16.84 -26.42 -9.48
C GLU A 656 -17.94 -25.83 -10.38
N ASP A 657 -19.17 -26.35 -10.30
CA ASP A 657 -20.32 -25.81 -11.03
C ASP A 657 -20.58 -24.34 -10.65
N LYS A 658 -20.54 -24.03 -9.35
CA LYS A 658 -20.72 -22.67 -8.85
C LYS A 658 -19.64 -21.71 -9.36
N GLY A 659 -18.38 -22.17 -9.38
CA GLY A 659 -17.26 -21.40 -9.93
C GLY A 659 -17.42 -21.13 -11.43
N ARG A 660 -17.91 -22.11 -12.20
CA ARG A 660 -18.16 -21.98 -13.64
C ARG A 660 -19.31 -21.03 -13.94
N GLU A 661 -20.40 -21.11 -13.16
CA GLU A 661 -21.52 -20.19 -13.24
C GLU A 661 -21.04 -18.74 -13.04
N TRP A 662 -20.26 -18.48 -11.99
CA TRP A 662 -19.71 -17.16 -11.73
C TRP A 662 -18.77 -16.68 -12.86
N LEU A 663 -17.90 -17.55 -13.38
CA LEU A 663 -17.02 -17.22 -14.51
C LEU A 663 -17.82 -16.80 -15.75
N GLU A 664 -18.90 -17.52 -16.06
CA GLU A 664 -19.76 -17.24 -17.20
C GLU A 664 -20.55 -15.94 -17.00
N GLN A 665 -21.07 -15.70 -15.80
CA GLN A 665 -21.72 -14.45 -15.44
C GLN A 665 -20.79 -13.25 -15.68
N ILE A 666 -19.56 -13.30 -15.17
CA ILE A 666 -18.59 -12.21 -15.38
C ILE A 666 -18.18 -12.11 -16.85
N ARG A 667 -18.11 -13.22 -17.61
CA ARG A 667 -17.82 -13.19 -19.05
C ARG A 667 -18.90 -12.43 -19.83
N LEU A 668 -20.17 -12.73 -19.58
CA LEU A 668 -21.29 -12.07 -20.25
C LEU A 668 -21.35 -10.58 -19.89
N GLU A 669 -21.16 -10.24 -18.62
CA GLU A 669 -21.11 -8.86 -18.14
C GLU A 669 -19.97 -8.08 -18.82
N THR A 670 -18.76 -8.64 -18.80
CA THR A 670 -17.58 -7.97 -19.36
C THR A 670 -17.58 -7.89 -20.89
N MET A 671 -18.24 -8.84 -21.57
CA MET A 671 -18.45 -8.75 -23.02
C MET A 671 -19.42 -7.64 -23.40
N LYS A 672 -20.50 -7.45 -22.63
CA LYS A 672 -21.46 -6.37 -22.86
C LYS A 672 -20.80 -4.99 -22.71
N ASN A 673 -19.85 -4.89 -21.77
CA ASN A 673 -19.22 -3.62 -21.39
C ASN A 673 -17.81 -3.40 -22.00
N ASP A 674 -17.31 -4.32 -22.85
CA ASP A 674 -15.92 -4.40 -23.35
C ASP A 674 -14.82 -4.22 -22.26
N ASP A 675 -15.09 -4.70 -21.04
CA ASP A 675 -14.17 -4.56 -19.91
C ASP A 675 -13.14 -5.69 -19.89
N LYS A 676 -12.05 -5.49 -20.64
CA LYS A 676 -10.94 -6.45 -20.78
C LYS A 676 -10.19 -6.68 -19.46
N VAL A 677 -10.15 -5.69 -18.57
CA VAL A 677 -9.43 -5.80 -17.29
C VAL A 677 -10.19 -6.73 -16.36
N LYS A 678 -11.49 -6.47 -16.13
CA LYS A 678 -12.36 -7.32 -15.33
C LYS A 678 -12.46 -8.73 -15.93
N ALA A 679 -12.52 -8.83 -17.27
CA ALA A 679 -12.55 -10.11 -17.98
C ALA A 679 -11.32 -10.99 -17.71
N ARG A 680 -10.13 -10.40 -17.54
CA ARG A 680 -8.91 -11.16 -17.26
C ARG A 680 -8.80 -11.59 -15.80
N GLN A 681 -9.24 -10.74 -14.87
CA GLN A 681 -9.17 -11.02 -13.43
C GLN A 681 -9.95 -12.28 -13.03
N ARG A 682 -11.11 -12.52 -13.66
CA ARG A 682 -12.00 -13.64 -13.31
C ARG A 682 -11.30 -15.02 -13.31
N PHE A 683 -10.34 -15.23 -14.22
CA PHE A 683 -9.67 -16.53 -14.41
C PHE A 683 -8.76 -16.96 -13.27
N ARG A 684 -8.33 -16.02 -12.41
CA ARG A 684 -7.55 -16.36 -11.21
C ARG A 684 -8.34 -16.17 -9.92
N ILE A 685 -9.32 -15.29 -9.91
CA ILE A 685 -10.24 -15.15 -8.78
C ILE A 685 -10.99 -16.46 -8.55
N CYS A 686 -11.61 -17.06 -9.58
CA CYS A 686 -12.38 -18.29 -9.40
C CYS A 686 -11.57 -19.44 -8.75
N PRO A 687 -10.39 -19.85 -9.26
CA PRO A 687 -9.54 -20.85 -8.60
C PRO A 687 -9.16 -20.47 -7.16
N THR A 688 -8.87 -19.20 -6.92
CA THR A 688 -8.48 -18.69 -5.60
C THR A 688 -9.63 -18.78 -4.61
N THR A 689 -10.83 -18.36 -5.01
CA THR A 689 -12.05 -18.47 -4.22
C THR A 689 -12.43 -19.93 -3.98
N MET A 690 -12.22 -20.84 -4.95
CA MET A 690 -12.44 -22.28 -4.74
C MET A 690 -11.51 -22.86 -3.66
N ARG A 691 -10.23 -22.45 -3.63
CA ARG A 691 -9.28 -22.83 -2.57
C ARG A 691 -9.71 -22.27 -1.21
N MET A 692 -10.11 -20.99 -1.13
CA MET A 692 -10.64 -20.39 0.10
C MET A 692 -11.92 -21.09 0.59
N MET A 693 -12.85 -21.39 -0.31
CA MET A 693 -14.07 -22.14 0.01
C MET A 693 -13.76 -23.53 0.55
N THR A 694 -12.73 -24.18 0.01
CA THR A 694 -12.25 -25.46 0.55
C THR A 694 -11.77 -25.28 1.98
N CYS A 695 -10.95 -24.26 2.29
CA CYS A 695 -10.53 -23.95 3.66
C CYS A 695 -11.74 -23.75 4.60
N ILE A 696 -12.75 -22.97 4.18
CA ILE A 696 -13.95 -22.70 4.98
C ILE A 696 -14.76 -23.98 5.23
N MET A 697 -14.96 -24.80 4.20
CA MET A 697 -15.71 -26.05 4.33
C MET A 697 -14.96 -27.10 5.18
N LEU A 698 -13.63 -27.13 5.15
CA LEU A 698 -12.83 -27.98 6.06
C LEU A 698 -13.10 -27.60 7.53
N CYS A 699 -13.09 -26.31 7.86
CA CYS A 699 -13.47 -25.84 9.20
C CYS A 699 -14.89 -26.26 9.58
N LYS A 700 -15.83 -26.31 8.62
CA LYS A 700 -17.20 -26.78 8.88
C LYS A 700 -17.28 -28.29 9.14
N VAL A 701 -16.50 -29.10 8.43
CA VAL A 701 -16.39 -30.54 8.68
C VAL A 701 -15.85 -30.77 10.10
N LEU A 702 -14.77 -30.08 10.48
CA LEU A 702 -14.17 -30.18 11.80
C LEU A 702 -15.12 -29.69 12.91
N GLU A 703 -15.82 -28.57 12.72
CA GLU A 703 -16.86 -28.10 13.64
C GLU A 703 -17.93 -29.18 13.86
N THR A 704 -18.36 -29.86 12.79
CA THR A 704 -19.38 -30.92 12.85
C THR A 704 -18.90 -32.13 13.64
N LEU A 705 -17.63 -32.53 13.45
CA LEU A 705 -17.02 -33.62 14.22
C LEU A 705 -16.90 -33.27 15.71
N ILE A 706 -16.43 -32.05 16.03
CA ILE A 706 -16.33 -31.57 17.40
C ILE A 706 -17.71 -31.52 18.07
N GLN A 707 -18.73 -31.03 17.37
CA GLN A 707 -20.10 -30.97 17.90
C GLN A 707 -20.69 -32.36 18.19
N LYS A 708 -20.34 -33.37 17.39
CA LYS A 708 -20.89 -34.72 17.53
C LYS A 708 -20.12 -35.58 18.54
N HIS A 709 -18.80 -35.43 18.63
CA HIS A 709 -17.92 -36.35 19.37
C HIS A 709 -17.06 -35.67 20.44
N GLY A 710 -17.16 -34.34 20.61
CA GLY A 710 -16.19 -33.56 21.38
C GLY A 710 -14.85 -33.45 20.65
N PHE A 711 -13.94 -32.63 21.18
CA PHE A 711 -12.62 -32.38 20.56
C PHE A 711 -11.77 -33.66 20.46
N ASN A 712 -11.52 -34.34 21.59
CA ASN A 712 -10.72 -35.59 21.60
C ASN A 712 -11.38 -36.70 20.79
N GLY A 713 -12.72 -36.77 20.78
CA GLY A 713 -13.45 -37.74 19.97
C GLY A 713 -13.33 -37.44 18.47
N ALA A 714 -13.37 -36.18 18.06
CA ALA A 714 -13.14 -35.77 16.67
C ALA A 714 -11.73 -36.16 16.21
N GLU A 715 -10.70 -35.91 17.02
CA GLU A 715 -9.33 -36.29 16.73
C GLU A 715 -9.17 -37.81 16.56
N LYS A 716 -9.73 -38.59 17.50
CA LYS A 716 -9.74 -40.04 17.44
C LYS A 716 -10.41 -40.56 16.16
N GLN A 717 -11.58 -40.03 15.81
CA GLN A 717 -12.30 -40.43 14.60
C GLN A 717 -11.52 -40.13 13.32
N LEU A 718 -10.82 -38.99 13.23
CA LEU A 718 -9.98 -38.67 12.07
C LEU A 718 -8.77 -39.59 11.96
N LYS A 719 -8.18 -40.02 13.08
CA LYS A 719 -7.06 -40.98 13.10
C LYS A 719 -7.51 -42.40 12.73
N GLU A 720 -8.66 -42.84 13.25
CA GLU A 720 -9.22 -44.17 12.98
C GLU A 720 -9.83 -44.28 11.58
N SER A 721 -10.32 -43.17 11.01
CA SER A 721 -10.94 -43.12 9.68
C SER A 721 -10.45 -41.91 8.87
N PRO A 722 -9.24 -41.98 8.30
CA PRO A 722 -8.61 -40.84 7.60
C PRO A 722 -9.39 -40.29 6.40
N ASP A 723 -10.29 -41.08 5.80
CA ASP A 723 -11.11 -40.67 4.65
C ASP A 723 -12.48 -40.09 5.04
N LEU A 724 -12.86 -40.13 6.32
CA LEU A 724 -14.18 -39.70 6.81
C LEU A 724 -14.52 -38.27 6.37
N TRP A 725 -13.53 -37.36 6.45
CA TRP A 725 -13.72 -35.95 6.13
C TRP A 725 -14.10 -35.72 4.67
N LYS A 726 -13.67 -36.56 3.72
CA LYS A 726 -13.94 -36.37 2.28
C LYS A 726 -15.44 -36.42 1.98
N GLY A 727 -16.10 -37.46 2.49
CA GLY A 727 -17.55 -37.63 2.34
C GLY A 727 -18.34 -36.54 3.06
N MET A 728 -17.86 -36.08 4.22
CA MET A 728 -18.46 -34.95 4.94
C MET A 728 -18.31 -33.63 4.19
N LEU A 729 -17.13 -33.38 3.60
CA LEU A 729 -16.84 -32.16 2.85
C LEU A 729 -17.72 -32.04 1.61
N VAL A 730 -17.93 -33.16 0.89
CA VAL A 730 -18.86 -33.19 -0.25
C VAL A 730 -20.28 -32.82 0.19
N LYS A 731 -20.74 -33.28 1.36
CA LYS A 731 -22.05 -32.93 1.95
C LYS A 731 -22.14 -31.47 2.41
N THR A 732 -21.01 -30.82 2.69
CA THR A 732 -20.97 -29.39 3.10
C THR A 732 -21.30 -28.42 1.95
N GLN A 733 -21.31 -28.89 0.70
CA GLN A 733 -21.72 -28.10 -0.49
C GLN A 733 -23.24 -27.84 -0.54
N THR A 734 -23.79 -27.22 0.50
CA THR A 734 -25.18 -26.75 0.58
C THR A 734 -25.31 -25.42 -0.15
N PRO A 735 -26.51 -25.05 -0.66
CA PRO A 735 -26.71 -23.75 -1.31
C PRO A 735 -26.26 -22.57 -0.43
N THR A 736 -26.60 -22.58 0.87
CA THR A 736 -26.18 -21.56 1.82
C THR A 736 -24.66 -21.45 1.95
N MET A 737 -23.94 -22.58 1.99
CA MET A 737 -22.48 -22.56 2.03
C MET A 737 -21.88 -22.06 0.71
N LEU A 738 -22.43 -22.50 -0.43
CA LEU A 738 -21.95 -22.08 -1.75
C LEU A 738 -22.20 -20.60 -2.04
N ASN A 739 -23.19 -19.96 -1.41
CA ASN A 739 -23.38 -18.51 -1.50
C ASN A 739 -22.19 -17.71 -0.93
N VAL A 740 -21.39 -18.29 -0.03
CA VAL A 740 -20.13 -17.67 0.43
C VAL A 740 -19.16 -17.50 -0.73
N PHE A 741 -19.20 -18.38 -1.74
CA PHE A 741 -18.36 -18.27 -2.94
C PHE A 741 -18.61 -16.93 -3.64
N ASP A 742 -19.88 -16.58 -3.89
CA ASP A 742 -20.22 -15.34 -4.60
C ASP A 742 -19.72 -14.11 -3.83
N VAL A 743 -19.98 -14.07 -2.52
CA VAL A 743 -19.53 -12.98 -1.64
C VAL A 743 -18.00 -12.81 -1.71
N LEU A 744 -17.26 -13.92 -1.61
CA LEU A 744 -15.79 -13.87 -1.65
C LEU A 744 -15.26 -13.53 -3.05
N ALA A 745 -15.83 -14.10 -4.11
CA ALA A 745 -15.37 -13.86 -5.48
C ALA A 745 -15.63 -12.42 -5.91
N ASP A 746 -16.78 -11.86 -5.55
CA ASP A 746 -17.15 -10.48 -5.85
C ASP A 746 -16.30 -9.50 -5.03
N TYR A 747 -16.13 -9.75 -3.74
CA TYR A 747 -15.22 -8.95 -2.90
C TYR A 747 -13.79 -8.95 -3.46
N GLN A 748 -13.30 -10.10 -3.90
CA GLN A 748 -11.97 -10.20 -4.53
C GLN A 748 -11.89 -9.43 -5.85
N LEU A 749 -12.92 -9.52 -6.68
CA LEU A 749 -12.97 -8.82 -7.96
C LEU A 749 -13.01 -7.30 -7.78
N ASP A 750 -13.86 -6.82 -6.87
CA ASP A 750 -13.99 -5.40 -6.56
C ASP A 750 -12.67 -4.83 -6.02
N ASN A 751 -12.00 -5.53 -5.11
CA ASN A 751 -10.70 -5.09 -4.60
C ASN A 751 -9.60 -5.15 -5.67
N ALA A 752 -9.57 -6.20 -6.50
CA ALA A 752 -8.61 -6.28 -7.60
C ALA A 752 -8.76 -5.11 -8.58
N LEU A 753 -10.00 -4.73 -8.91
CA LEU A 753 -10.27 -3.56 -9.74
C LEU A 753 -9.94 -2.25 -9.01
N TYR A 754 -10.30 -2.14 -7.73
CA TYR A 754 -10.03 -0.95 -6.91
C TYR A 754 -8.53 -0.62 -6.85
N PHE A 755 -7.68 -1.62 -6.63
CA PHE A 755 -6.24 -1.41 -6.49
C PHE A 755 -5.50 -1.41 -7.83
N PHE A 756 -5.89 -2.29 -8.77
CA PHE A 756 -5.06 -2.55 -9.94
C PHE A 756 -5.63 -2.07 -11.28
N ARG A 757 -6.91 -1.65 -11.39
CA ARG A 757 -7.49 -1.31 -12.71
C ARG A 757 -6.67 -0.28 -13.47
N SER A 758 -6.48 0.92 -12.91
CA SER A 758 -5.74 1.99 -13.59
C SER A 758 -4.30 1.59 -13.91
N ARG A 759 -3.63 0.92 -12.96
CA ARG A 759 -2.25 0.43 -13.12
C ARG A 759 -2.13 -0.59 -14.26
N ILE A 760 -3.13 -1.46 -14.39
CA ILE A 760 -3.22 -2.45 -15.46
C ILE A 760 -3.44 -1.71 -16.79
N GLU A 761 -4.43 -0.83 -16.87
CA GLU A 761 -4.72 -0.04 -18.08
C GLU A 761 -3.50 0.78 -18.53
N ASP A 762 -2.81 1.43 -17.60
CA ASP A 762 -1.56 2.17 -17.85
C ASP A 762 -0.45 1.24 -18.37
N ALA A 763 -0.29 0.05 -17.77
CA ALA A 763 0.70 -0.92 -18.22
C ALA A 763 0.41 -1.44 -19.63
N PHE A 764 -0.86 -1.71 -19.95
CA PHE A 764 -1.30 -2.19 -21.26
C PHE A 764 -1.29 -1.09 -22.34
N SER A 765 -1.55 0.16 -21.97
CA SER A 765 -1.47 1.33 -22.86
C SER A 765 -0.05 1.87 -23.02
N SER A 766 0.88 1.47 -22.14
CA SER A 766 2.28 1.88 -22.23
C SER A 766 2.90 1.46 -23.57
N LYS A 767 3.74 2.35 -24.14
CA LYS A 767 4.46 2.12 -25.41
C LYS A 767 5.34 0.88 -25.42
N ASN A 768 5.65 0.31 -24.24
CA ASN A 768 6.44 -0.91 -24.11
C ASN A 768 5.58 -2.19 -24.29
N TYR A 769 4.27 -2.11 -24.04
CA TYR A 769 3.35 -3.26 -24.14
C TYR A 769 2.57 -3.25 -25.45
N CYS A 770 2.06 -2.09 -25.88
CA CYS A 770 1.59 -1.92 -27.26
C CYS A 770 2.82 -1.96 -28.17
N SER A 771 3.14 -3.16 -28.69
CA SER A 771 4.05 -3.32 -29.80
C SER A 771 3.68 -2.26 -30.85
N GLN A 772 4.53 -1.24 -31.00
CA GLN A 772 4.44 -0.40 -32.17
C GLN A 772 4.45 -1.34 -33.37
N SER A 773 3.48 -1.21 -34.25
CA SER A 773 3.69 -1.66 -35.62
C SER A 773 5.02 -1.05 -36.07
N ALA A 774 5.80 -1.79 -36.86
CA ALA A 774 7.14 -1.36 -37.30
C ALA A 774 7.18 0.05 -37.92
N TYR A 775 6.02 0.63 -38.23
CA TYR A 775 5.83 1.90 -38.91
C TYR A 775 5.70 3.14 -38.01
N ASP A 776 5.54 3.00 -36.69
CA ASP A 776 5.20 4.16 -35.83
C ASP A 776 6.34 4.63 -34.90
N ARG A 777 7.59 4.61 -35.39
CA ARG A 777 8.73 5.26 -34.73
C ARG A 777 8.71 6.77 -34.99
N SER A 778 7.93 7.52 -34.22
CA SER A 778 7.81 8.98 -34.33
C SER A 778 8.90 9.80 -33.62
N ARG A 779 9.95 9.17 -33.05
CA ARG A 779 11.14 9.88 -32.53
C ARG A 779 12.43 9.18 -32.95
N ARG A 780 13.11 9.75 -33.95
CA ARG A 780 14.42 9.30 -34.43
C ARG A 780 15.52 9.71 -33.45
N GLY A 781 16.26 8.74 -32.92
CA GLY A 781 17.42 8.98 -32.07
C GLY A 781 18.72 9.09 -32.86
N LYS A 782 19.81 9.51 -32.20
CA LYS A 782 21.14 9.62 -32.83
C LYS A 782 21.62 8.30 -33.46
N ASN A 783 21.22 7.16 -32.91
CA ASN A 783 21.52 5.84 -33.48
C ASN A 783 20.81 5.62 -34.83
N ASP A 784 19.57 6.06 -34.97
CA ASP A 784 18.83 5.95 -36.23
C ASP A 784 19.50 6.82 -37.32
N SER A 785 19.99 8.01 -36.95
CA SER A 785 20.77 8.86 -37.86
C SER A 785 22.13 8.26 -38.25
N ILE A 786 22.83 7.57 -37.33
CA ILE A 786 24.06 6.82 -37.67
C ILE A 786 23.72 5.69 -38.64
N PHE A 787 22.64 4.95 -38.36
CA PHE A 787 22.18 3.86 -39.22
C PHE A 787 21.89 4.37 -40.62
N GLU A 788 21.14 5.47 -40.80
CA GLU A 788 20.84 6.04 -42.13
C GLU A 788 22.10 6.45 -42.91
N ARG A 789 23.11 7.04 -42.25
CA ARG A 789 24.35 7.52 -42.90
C ARG A 789 25.34 6.43 -43.32
N LEU A 790 25.20 5.23 -42.78
CA LEU A 790 26.04 4.10 -43.19
C LEU A 790 25.56 3.58 -44.55
N ASP A 791 26.46 3.03 -45.35
CA ASP A 791 26.08 2.40 -46.61
C ASP A 791 25.29 1.10 -46.41
N ILE A 792 24.73 0.54 -47.48
CA ILE A 792 24.05 -0.77 -47.44
C ILE A 792 24.98 -1.85 -46.91
N THR A 793 26.27 -1.77 -47.25
CA THR A 793 27.32 -2.61 -46.67
C THR A 793 28.42 -1.70 -46.13
N PHE A 794 28.80 -1.89 -44.87
CA PHE A 794 29.73 -1.01 -44.16
C PHE A 794 30.66 -1.80 -43.23
N THR A 795 31.82 -1.23 -42.93
CA THR A 795 32.80 -1.80 -41.98
C THR A 795 32.57 -1.29 -40.57
N PHE A 796 33.19 -1.95 -39.58
CA PHE A 796 33.18 -1.48 -38.20
C PHE A 796 33.75 -0.05 -38.08
N GLU A 797 34.86 0.23 -38.76
CA GLU A 797 35.53 1.54 -38.76
C GLU A 797 34.62 2.65 -39.31
N GLN A 798 33.84 2.36 -40.35
CA GLN A 798 32.86 3.31 -40.89
C GLN A 798 31.72 3.59 -39.87
N ALA A 799 31.25 2.56 -39.16
CA ALA A 799 30.26 2.73 -38.09
C ALA A 799 30.83 3.54 -36.91
N GLU A 800 32.11 3.38 -36.61
CA GLU A 800 32.81 4.13 -35.57
C GLU A 800 32.98 5.60 -35.95
N GLN A 801 33.44 5.89 -37.17
CA GLN A 801 33.56 7.26 -37.70
C GLN A 801 32.22 8.01 -37.66
N GLN A 802 31.13 7.37 -38.11
CA GLN A 802 29.80 7.98 -38.08
C GLN A 802 29.27 8.15 -36.65
N SER A 803 29.63 7.23 -35.75
CA SER A 803 29.26 7.34 -34.33
C SER A 803 29.97 8.51 -33.65
N ILE A 804 31.27 8.71 -33.93
CA ILE A 804 32.05 9.85 -33.44
C ILE A 804 31.49 11.16 -34.01
N ALA A 805 31.18 11.19 -35.31
CA ALA A 805 30.61 12.38 -35.96
C ALA A 805 29.27 12.83 -35.36
N LEU A 806 28.42 11.90 -34.92
CA LEU A 806 27.06 12.20 -34.41
C LEU A 806 26.95 12.25 -32.87
N LYS A 807 27.82 11.55 -32.14
CA LYS A 807 27.79 11.47 -30.67
C LYS A 807 28.99 12.13 -29.99
N GLY A 808 30.00 12.57 -30.73
CA GLY A 808 31.21 13.19 -30.18
C GLY A 808 31.99 12.25 -29.25
N ALA A 809 32.64 12.81 -28.23
CA ALA A 809 33.51 12.10 -27.27
C ALA A 809 32.83 10.95 -26.49
N SER A 810 31.51 10.79 -26.59
CA SER A 810 30.77 9.68 -25.98
C SER A 810 30.75 8.40 -26.83
N ALA A 811 31.16 8.47 -28.11
CA ALA A 811 31.31 7.30 -28.96
C ALA A 811 32.69 6.65 -28.76
N THR A 812 32.75 5.67 -27.88
CA THR A 812 33.92 4.80 -27.73
C THR A 812 33.75 3.53 -28.57
N HIS A 813 34.86 2.91 -28.96
CA HIS A 813 34.88 1.63 -29.69
C HIS A 813 33.91 0.58 -29.11
N GLU A 814 33.84 0.45 -27.78
CA GLU A 814 32.96 -0.52 -27.11
C GLU A 814 31.47 -0.14 -27.23
N THR A 815 31.13 1.16 -27.22
CA THR A 815 29.75 1.61 -27.44
C THR A 815 29.28 1.37 -28.88
N VAL A 816 30.18 1.46 -29.86
CA VAL A 816 29.91 1.17 -31.27
C VAL A 816 29.69 -0.33 -31.46
N LYS A 817 30.53 -1.16 -30.84
CA LYS A 817 30.37 -2.62 -30.83
C LYS A 817 29.05 -3.06 -30.20
N GLN A 818 28.66 -2.45 -29.08
CA GLN A 818 27.38 -2.74 -28.43
C GLN A 818 26.19 -2.27 -29.29
N MET A 819 26.31 -1.13 -29.98
CA MET A 819 25.30 -0.63 -30.91
C MET A 819 25.09 -1.60 -32.08
N LEU A 820 26.16 -2.06 -32.74
CA LEU A 820 26.09 -3.03 -33.84
C LEU A 820 25.55 -4.39 -33.38
N LYS A 821 25.92 -4.85 -32.17
CA LYS A 821 25.36 -6.06 -31.56
C LYS A 821 23.84 -5.95 -31.34
N ASN A 822 23.37 -4.78 -30.92
CA ASN A 822 21.95 -4.50 -30.74
C ASN A 822 21.21 -4.46 -32.08
N TRP A 823 21.77 -3.83 -33.11
CA TRP A 823 21.17 -3.83 -34.46
C TRP A 823 21.10 -5.23 -35.08
N LYS A 824 22.13 -6.06 -34.88
CA LYS A 824 22.10 -7.46 -35.29
C LYS A 824 20.99 -8.23 -34.57
N ARG A 825 20.84 -8.05 -33.25
CA ARG A 825 19.76 -8.67 -32.47
C ARG A 825 18.37 -8.21 -32.92
N GLN A 826 18.25 -6.96 -33.35
CA GLN A 826 17.01 -6.37 -33.87
C GLN A 826 16.73 -6.75 -35.33
N GLY A 827 17.61 -7.52 -35.99
CA GLY A 827 17.44 -7.90 -37.39
C GLY A 827 17.68 -6.77 -38.40
N LEU A 828 18.27 -5.65 -37.97
CA LEU A 828 18.53 -4.49 -38.85
C LEU A 828 19.78 -4.67 -39.73
N ILE A 829 20.73 -5.49 -39.26
CA ILE A 829 21.97 -5.81 -39.99
C ILE A 829 22.32 -7.30 -39.88
N CYS A 830 22.96 -7.84 -40.90
CA CYS A 830 23.65 -9.12 -40.86
C CYS A 830 25.18 -8.93 -40.95
N VAL A 831 25.94 -9.94 -40.56
CA VAL A 831 27.41 -9.95 -40.67
C VAL A 831 27.77 -10.87 -41.83
N LEU A 832 28.49 -10.33 -42.80
CA LEU A 832 28.96 -11.07 -43.97
C LEU A 832 30.20 -11.93 -43.63
N PRO A 833 30.52 -12.94 -44.44
CA PRO A 833 31.68 -13.83 -44.21
C PRO A 833 33.03 -13.10 -44.15
N ASP A 834 33.13 -11.92 -44.76
CA ASP A 834 34.32 -11.07 -44.78
C ASP A 834 34.35 -10.05 -43.62
N MET A 835 33.54 -10.27 -42.58
CA MET A 835 33.44 -9.44 -41.37
C MET A 835 32.88 -8.03 -41.58
N ARG A 836 32.31 -7.74 -42.76
CA ARG A 836 31.53 -6.52 -43.00
C ARG A 836 30.09 -6.66 -42.53
N TYR A 837 29.43 -5.54 -42.26
CA TYR A 837 28.02 -5.49 -41.88
C TYR A 837 27.20 -5.09 -43.08
N GLN A 838 26.07 -5.77 -43.31
CA GLN A 838 25.11 -5.41 -44.34
C GLN A 838 23.77 -5.08 -43.70
N LYS A 839 23.18 -3.95 -44.09
CA LYS A 839 21.82 -3.59 -43.73
C LYS A 839 20.85 -4.56 -44.38
N VAL A 840 19.92 -5.06 -43.61
CA VAL A 840 18.84 -5.90 -44.12
C VAL A 840 17.80 -4.96 -44.74
N SER A 841 17.86 -4.74 -46.05
CA SER A 841 16.80 -4.00 -46.76
C SER A 841 15.52 -4.83 -46.80
N PRO A 842 14.34 -4.21 -46.69
CA PRO A 842 13.07 -4.91 -46.85
C PRO A 842 12.91 -5.25 -48.32
N THR A 843 13.14 -6.50 -48.68
CA THR A 843 12.64 -7.03 -49.95
C THR A 843 11.95 -8.35 -49.66
N VAL A 844 10.61 -8.27 -49.78
CA VAL A 844 9.53 -9.26 -49.62
C VAL A 844 9.04 -9.46 -48.19
#